data_AF-A0A1L7AH77-F1
#
_entry.id   AF-A0A1L7AH77-F1
#
_cell.length_a   1.000
_cell.length_b   1.000
_cell.length_c   1.000
_cell.angle_alpha   90.00
_cell.angle_beta   90.00
_cell.angle_gamma   90.00
#
_symmetry.space_group_name_H-M   'P 1'
#
loop_
_entity.id
_entity.type
_entity.pdbx_description
1 polymer ?
#
loop_
_entity_poly.entity_id
_entity_poly.type
_entity_poly.pdbx_seq_one_letter_code
_entity_poly.pdbx_strand_id
1 'polypeptide(L)'
;MARRMAHLGLLFLATATLGTPMALHPRPAHAASAREEAGGQRKPRAGQDRAARTGASSPLPGNREVALAPALRPGTTAGLPEPLAASDAARLRRIFDFQARGDAASAGVEIEFLQDRRLVGHVLADRWLRRIGPAPEPAELQAWLAAHADHPEAPQVYALLVERSPRGASLPPPPPDATLSSATDIVPEESVPAARNVARNPALDRSVRDRAAAGDANGALRLINGTRGMTPAYAALLQADVALALFQAGQDEEAFRIAAQAVRGSPSHAQAAFVAGLAAWGHNVFDVALPYFEAAARADDAPAVLRSAAAFWTARAAVRARQPQLYVSWMLQAAQEPRTFYGLVARRALGLKTDFAWEKDVNGEAESAALAETAGGWRALALLQIGQRERAEQELRRLWPAVQGNPTLARASLAVATQAGMTEFAAQLAGLAQTADGRPRDLARFPVPNLKPLGGFRVDPALVYAMARQESNFDAGAVSPVGARGLMQVMPATASFITGDSSLGTAAGAQRLHDPSFGLELGQRYLLHLASHDATQGGLIRVLAAYNAGPGRLQSWQPNTQYRDDPFLFIEAIPIPETRLYVQRVLAYSWIYASRLGLPAESLDALAAGAFPRFPGAGAAPAGSAAVRKVSAR
;
A
#
# COMPACT_ATOMS: atom_id res chain seq x y z
N MET A 1 49.84 30.75 -32.65
CA MET A 1 49.52 31.35 -33.97
C MET A 1 48.01 31.31 -34.12
N ALA A 2 47.32 32.38 -33.72
CA ALA A 2 46.81 33.49 -34.55
C ALA A 2 45.47 33.09 -35.25
N ARG A 3 44.31 33.43 -34.67
CA ARG A 3 43.56 34.72 -34.70
C ARG A 3 42.80 34.97 -36.01
N ARG A 4 41.46 35.13 -35.89
CA ARG A 4 40.63 36.33 -36.22
C ARG A 4 39.15 35.95 -35.93
N MET A 5 38.47 36.54 -34.93
CA MET A 5 37.83 37.88 -34.84
C MET A 5 36.60 38.05 -35.75
N ALA A 6 35.50 38.74 -35.41
CA ALA A 6 34.91 39.36 -34.21
C ALA A 6 33.62 40.12 -34.66
N HIS A 7 32.86 40.65 -33.67
CA HIS A 7 31.81 41.70 -33.71
C HIS A 7 30.36 41.22 -33.54
N LEU A 8 29.46 41.83 -32.75
CA LEU A 8 29.40 42.92 -31.72
C LEU A 8 27.94 42.81 -31.15
N GLY A 9 27.50 43.22 -29.97
CA GLY A 9 28.04 44.04 -28.90
C GLY A 9 27.09 44.11 -27.67
N LEU A 10 27.68 44.53 -26.55
CA LEU A 10 27.09 44.95 -25.26
C LEU A 10 26.17 46.20 -25.41
N LEU A 11 25.34 46.68 -24.47
CA LEU A 11 25.59 47.09 -23.07
C LEU A 11 24.26 47.65 -22.49
N PHE A 12 23.93 47.44 -21.20
CA PHE A 12 23.89 48.51 -20.19
C PHE A 12 23.46 47.98 -18.80
N LEU A 13 24.21 48.40 -17.79
CA LEU A 13 24.07 48.13 -16.36
C LEU A 13 24.34 49.48 -15.66
N ALA A 14 23.45 49.94 -14.79
CA ALA A 14 23.65 51.08 -13.87
C ALA A 14 22.54 51.01 -12.80
N THR A 15 22.81 50.47 -11.60
CA THR A 15 23.31 51.12 -10.36
C THR A 15 22.24 51.72 -9.47
N ALA A 16 22.35 51.34 -8.19
CA ALA A 16 21.48 51.57 -7.04
C ALA A 16 21.61 52.96 -6.39
N THR A 17 20.65 53.31 -5.51
CA THR A 17 20.81 53.99 -4.19
C THR A 17 19.41 54.16 -3.55
N LEU A 18 19.10 53.44 -2.46
CA LEU A 18 19.16 53.83 -1.03
C LEU A 18 18.15 54.91 -0.57
N GLY A 19 17.26 54.52 0.36
CA GLY A 19 16.38 55.41 1.14
C GLY A 19 15.60 54.65 2.22
N THR A 20 15.96 54.90 3.48
CA THR A 20 15.60 54.26 4.77
C THR A 20 14.21 54.66 5.35
N PRO A 21 13.75 54.07 6.48
CA PRO A 21 12.33 53.92 6.88
C PRO A 21 11.86 54.84 8.04
N MET A 22 10.53 54.91 8.26
CA MET A 22 9.81 55.38 9.47
C MET A 22 8.30 55.07 9.28
N ALA A 23 7.37 54.92 10.23
CA ALA A 23 7.28 54.46 11.62
C ALA A 23 5.76 54.49 11.99
N LEU A 24 5.27 53.46 12.69
CA LEU A 24 4.21 53.43 13.73
C LEU A 24 2.81 54.12 13.60
N HIS A 25 1.77 53.26 13.63
CA HIS A 25 0.49 53.29 14.43
C HIS A 25 -0.61 54.36 14.19
N PRO A 26 -1.87 54.21 14.70
CA PRO A 26 -2.59 53.06 15.31
C PRO A 26 -4.07 52.84 14.81
N ARG A 27 -4.77 51.89 15.48
CA ARG A 27 -6.20 51.50 15.44
C ARG A 27 -7.23 52.66 15.48
N PRO A 28 -8.53 52.34 15.32
CA PRO A 28 -9.40 52.42 16.50
C PRO A 28 -10.34 51.23 16.71
N ALA A 29 -10.83 51.14 17.95
CA ALA A 29 -11.87 50.25 18.47
C ALA A 29 -13.04 51.11 19.00
N HIS A 30 -14.26 50.58 19.00
CA HIS A 30 -15.40 50.93 19.88
C HIS A 30 -16.34 49.70 19.91
N ALA A 31 -16.53 49.00 21.04
CA ALA A 31 -17.42 49.27 22.19
C ALA A 31 -18.92 49.25 21.78
N ALA A 32 -19.73 48.23 22.10
CA ALA A 32 -20.29 47.76 23.39
C ALA A 32 -21.47 48.59 23.95
N SER A 33 -22.67 47.97 24.02
CA SER A 33 -23.74 48.09 25.05
C SER A 33 -24.85 47.07 24.67
N ALA A 34 -25.25 46.09 25.51
CA ALA A 34 -26.05 46.13 26.75
C ALA A 34 -27.48 46.67 26.46
N ARG A 35 -28.63 46.04 26.80
CA ARG A 35 -29.08 45.38 28.05
C ARG A 35 -30.51 44.80 27.90
N GLU A 36 -30.89 43.91 28.83
CA GLU A 36 -32.25 43.68 29.44
C GLU A 36 -33.38 43.10 28.53
N GLU A 37 -34.33 42.25 28.97
CA GLU A 37 -34.77 41.79 30.28
C GLU A 37 -35.72 40.55 30.18
N ALA A 38 -35.78 39.80 31.29
CA ALA A 38 -36.96 39.16 31.90
C ALA A 38 -37.81 38.07 31.19
N GLY A 39 -38.00 36.96 31.93
CA GLY A 39 -39.36 36.52 32.27
C GLY A 39 -39.66 35.02 32.13
N GLY A 40 -40.04 34.38 33.25
CA GLY A 40 -41.07 33.34 33.21
C GLY A 40 -40.72 31.96 33.77
N GLN A 41 -40.75 31.83 35.09
CA GLN A 41 -40.95 30.55 35.79
C GLN A 41 -42.28 29.89 35.39
N ARG A 42 -42.31 28.54 35.34
CA ARG A 42 -43.43 27.73 35.87
C ARG A 42 -43.03 26.27 36.07
N LYS A 43 -43.03 25.85 37.34
CA LYS A 43 -43.23 24.47 37.84
C LYS A 43 -44.75 24.22 37.94
N PRO A 44 -45.24 22.96 37.94
CA PRO A 44 -45.40 22.20 39.22
C PRO A 44 -45.13 20.68 39.08
N ARG A 45 -44.53 20.02 40.10
CA ARG A 45 -45.10 19.05 41.09
C ARG A 45 -45.69 17.77 40.47
N ALA A 46 -45.65 16.57 41.06
CA ALA A 46 -44.98 15.94 42.21
C ALA A 46 -45.49 14.47 42.25
N GLY A 47 -44.76 13.57 42.93
CA GLY A 47 -45.21 12.22 43.32
C GLY A 47 -44.12 11.17 43.08
N GLN A 48 -43.28 10.83 44.08
CA GLN A 48 -43.48 9.73 45.07
C GLN A 48 -43.62 8.36 44.36
N ASP A 49 -42.91 7.28 44.67
CA ASP A 49 -42.13 6.92 45.86
C ASP A 49 -41.31 5.64 45.58
N ARG A 50 -40.30 5.40 46.44
CA ARG A 50 -39.67 4.10 46.83
C ARG A 50 -38.75 3.31 45.87
N ALA A 51 -37.45 3.49 46.15
CA ALA A 51 -36.48 2.47 46.62
C ALA A 51 -36.42 1.07 45.98
N ALA A 52 -35.27 0.76 45.35
CA ALA A 52 -34.42 -0.39 45.70
C ALA A 52 -33.05 -0.31 44.99
N ARG A 53 -31.99 -0.66 45.72
CA ARG A 53 -30.59 -0.70 45.31
C ARG A 53 -30.32 -1.86 44.35
N THR A 54 -29.54 -1.63 43.30
CA THR A 54 -28.52 -2.57 42.78
C THR A 54 -27.51 -1.79 41.96
N GLY A 55 -26.22 -2.02 42.22
CA GLY A 55 -25.10 -1.33 41.58
C GLY A 55 -25.05 -1.55 40.08
N ALA A 56 -24.77 -0.48 39.34
CA ALA A 56 -24.45 -0.52 37.92
C ALA A 56 -23.17 0.28 37.71
N SER A 57 -22.13 -0.42 37.26
CA SER A 57 -20.93 0.15 36.66
C SER A 57 -21.30 0.99 35.44
N SER A 58 -20.83 2.23 35.39
CA SER A 58 -20.97 3.13 34.25
C SER A 58 -20.48 2.49 32.96
N PRO A 59 -21.28 2.46 31.88
CA PRO A 59 -20.77 2.18 30.54
C PRO A 59 -20.03 3.43 30.01
N LEU A 60 -18.89 3.20 29.35
CA LEU A 60 -18.15 4.19 28.59
C LEU A 60 -19.04 4.84 27.52
N PRO A 61 -18.90 6.16 27.23
CA PRO A 61 -19.74 6.83 26.26
C PRO A 61 -19.39 6.40 24.82
N GLY A 62 -20.32 5.67 24.21
CA GLY A 62 -20.96 6.02 22.94
C GLY A 62 -20.08 6.13 21.69
N ASN A 63 -20.09 5.05 20.90
CA ASN A 63 -19.83 5.04 19.47
C ASN A 63 -20.48 6.26 18.78
N ARG A 64 -19.66 7.18 18.27
CA ARG A 64 -20.11 8.05 17.18
C ARG A 64 -20.16 7.18 15.92
N GLU A 65 -21.37 6.77 15.55
CA GLU A 65 -21.65 6.34 14.18
C GLU A 65 -21.19 7.46 13.24
N VAL A 66 -20.09 7.22 12.55
CA VAL A 66 -19.65 8.03 11.43
C VAL A 66 -20.71 7.85 10.35
N ALA A 67 -21.45 8.92 10.05
CA ALA A 67 -22.42 8.93 8.97
C ALA A 67 -21.70 8.68 7.64
N LEU A 68 -21.73 7.43 7.19
CA LEU A 68 -21.28 7.02 5.87
C LEU A 68 -22.35 7.37 4.84
N ALA A 69 -21.89 7.90 3.71
CA ALA A 69 -22.69 8.32 2.56
C ALA A 69 -23.71 7.25 2.12
N PRO A 70 -24.86 7.66 1.54
CA PRO A 70 -25.94 6.74 1.18
C PRO A 70 -25.48 5.70 0.16
N ALA A 71 -25.94 4.47 0.36
CA ALA A 71 -25.68 3.33 -0.52
C ALA A 71 -26.15 3.62 -1.96
N LEU A 72 -25.22 3.54 -2.90
CA LEU A 72 -25.51 3.56 -4.34
C LEU A 72 -26.40 2.36 -4.71
N ARG A 73 -27.44 2.61 -5.51
CA ARG A 73 -28.28 1.55 -6.09
C ARG A 73 -27.42 0.66 -7.00
N PRO A 74 -27.56 -0.67 -6.95
CA PRO A 74 -26.90 -1.55 -7.91
C PRO A 74 -27.60 -1.44 -9.27
N GLY A 75 -26.87 -1.06 -10.31
CA GLY A 75 -27.34 -1.19 -11.71
C GLY A 75 -26.98 -0.08 -12.68
N THR A 76 -26.51 1.08 -12.21
CA THR A 76 -26.02 2.17 -13.07
C THR A 76 -24.84 2.84 -12.39
N THR A 77 -23.64 2.77 -12.97
CA THR A 77 -22.53 3.66 -12.63
C THR A 77 -22.88 5.06 -13.16
N ALA A 78 -23.73 5.77 -12.40
CA ALA A 78 -24.31 7.05 -12.81
C ALA A 78 -23.20 8.00 -13.30
N GLY A 79 -23.37 8.53 -14.51
CA GLY A 79 -22.43 9.46 -15.16
C GLY A 79 -21.33 8.81 -16.01
N LEU A 80 -21.33 7.48 -16.22
CA LEU A 80 -20.49 6.83 -17.25
C LEU A 80 -21.26 6.71 -18.57
N PRO A 81 -20.57 6.75 -19.73
CA PRO A 81 -21.21 6.47 -21.01
C PRO A 81 -21.88 5.10 -21.05
N GLU A 82 -23.08 5.07 -21.64
CA GLU A 82 -23.88 3.86 -21.83
C GLU A 82 -23.92 3.50 -23.32
N PRO A 83 -22.94 2.72 -23.81
CA PRO A 83 -22.79 2.49 -25.25
C PRO A 83 -23.80 1.51 -25.85
N LEU A 84 -24.47 0.68 -25.05
CA LEU A 84 -25.45 -0.29 -25.53
C LEU A 84 -26.84 0.35 -25.60
N ALA A 85 -27.60 -0.01 -26.62
CA ALA A 85 -29.04 0.24 -26.64
C ALA A 85 -29.72 -0.46 -25.44
N ALA A 86 -30.74 0.18 -24.86
CA ALA A 86 -31.42 -0.32 -23.67
C ALA A 86 -31.97 -1.76 -23.84
N SER A 87 -32.40 -2.11 -25.05
CA SER A 87 -32.86 -3.47 -25.40
C SER A 87 -31.74 -4.51 -25.29
N ASP A 88 -30.58 -4.23 -25.89
CA ASP A 88 -29.43 -5.16 -25.87
C ASP A 88 -28.83 -5.24 -24.47
N ALA A 89 -28.74 -4.11 -23.75
CA ALA A 89 -28.31 -4.11 -22.35
C ALA A 89 -29.21 -5.01 -21.48
N ALA A 90 -30.53 -4.93 -21.65
CA ALA A 90 -31.47 -5.80 -20.93
C ALA A 90 -31.33 -7.28 -21.29
N ARG A 91 -31.09 -7.60 -22.57
CA ARG A 91 -30.84 -8.97 -23.04
C ARG A 91 -29.54 -9.54 -22.49
N LEU A 92 -28.45 -8.78 -22.57
CA LEU A 92 -27.14 -9.17 -22.06
C LEU A 92 -27.16 -9.44 -20.55
N ARG A 93 -27.88 -8.60 -19.77
CA ARG A 93 -28.12 -8.89 -18.33
C ARG A 93 -28.77 -10.26 -18.14
N ARG A 94 -29.88 -10.53 -18.87
CA ARG A 94 -30.56 -11.83 -18.79
C ARG A 94 -29.67 -13.00 -19.23
N ILE A 95 -28.89 -12.84 -20.29
CA ILE A 95 -27.95 -13.87 -20.78
C ILE A 95 -26.98 -14.26 -19.67
N PHE A 96 -26.28 -13.28 -19.06
CA PHE A 96 -25.35 -13.60 -17.98
C PHE A 96 -26.04 -14.14 -16.73
N ASP A 97 -27.25 -13.68 -16.40
CA ASP A 97 -28.04 -14.21 -15.29
C ASP A 97 -28.46 -15.67 -15.52
N PHE A 98 -28.89 -16.02 -16.73
CA PHE A 98 -29.20 -17.39 -17.11
C PHE A 98 -27.97 -18.28 -17.04
N GLN A 99 -26.83 -17.82 -17.58
CA GLN A 99 -25.57 -18.57 -17.52
C GLN A 99 -25.06 -18.75 -16.08
N ALA A 100 -25.20 -17.74 -15.22
CA ALA A 100 -24.87 -17.84 -13.81
C ALA A 100 -25.70 -18.92 -13.06
N ARG A 101 -26.92 -19.19 -13.54
CA ARG A 101 -27.82 -20.24 -13.02
C ARG A 101 -27.67 -21.59 -13.73
N GLY A 102 -26.81 -21.69 -14.75
CA GLY A 102 -26.60 -22.89 -15.55
C GLY A 102 -27.63 -23.11 -16.67
N ASP A 103 -28.49 -22.14 -16.96
CA ASP A 103 -29.50 -22.22 -18.01
C ASP A 103 -28.95 -21.75 -19.37
N ALA A 104 -28.19 -22.63 -20.03
CA ALA A 104 -27.60 -22.32 -21.33
C ALA A 104 -28.64 -22.19 -22.47
N ALA A 105 -29.80 -22.83 -22.33
CA ALA A 105 -30.84 -22.84 -23.36
C ALA A 105 -31.53 -21.47 -23.44
N SER A 106 -31.99 -20.94 -22.32
CA SER A 106 -32.61 -19.60 -22.26
C SER A 106 -31.61 -18.51 -22.64
N ALA A 107 -30.34 -18.65 -22.24
CA ALA A 107 -29.27 -17.77 -22.69
C ALA A 107 -29.09 -17.82 -24.22
N GLY A 108 -29.16 -19.01 -24.82
CA GLY A 108 -29.10 -19.21 -26.28
C GLY A 108 -30.18 -18.43 -27.03
N VAL A 109 -31.43 -18.54 -26.58
CA VAL A 109 -32.57 -17.82 -27.18
C VAL A 109 -32.35 -16.30 -27.13
N GLU A 110 -31.92 -15.76 -26.00
CA GLU A 110 -31.67 -14.31 -25.87
C GLU A 110 -30.55 -13.81 -26.80
N ILE A 111 -29.52 -14.64 -27.08
CA ILE A 111 -28.41 -14.30 -27.98
C ILE A 111 -28.87 -14.13 -29.44
N GLU A 112 -29.91 -14.84 -29.87
CA GLU A 112 -30.46 -14.72 -31.23
C GLU A 112 -31.07 -13.35 -31.49
N PHE A 113 -31.60 -12.70 -30.44
CA PHE A 113 -32.25 -11.40 -30.53
C PHE A 113 -31.33 -10.20 -30.26
N LEU A 114 -30.04 -10.42 -30.00
CA LEU A 114 -29.06 -9.34 -29.84
C LEU A 114 -28.79 -8.65 -31.18
N GLN A 115 -28.94 -7.33 -31.21
CA GLN A 115 -28.58 -6.51 -32.36
C GLN A 115 -27.08 -6.19 -32.33
N ASP A 116 -26.57 -5.72 -31.19
CA ASP A 116 -25.13 -5.53 -30.96
C ASP A 116 -24.48 -6.83 -30.45
N ARG A 117 -23.63 -7.42 -31.30
CA ARG A 117 -22.94 -8.68 -31.02
C ARG A 117 -21.53 -8.51 -30.45
N ARG A 118 -21.07 -7.29 -30.15
CA ARG A 118 -19.68 -7.03 -29.71
C ARG A 118 -19.32 -7.69 -28.37
N LEU A 119 -20.30 -7.96 -27.51
CA LEU A 119 -20.08 -8.69 -26.24
C LEU A 119 -20.30 -10.21 -26.33
N VAL A 120 -20.64 -10.76 -27.51
CA VAL A 120 -20.87 -12.21 -27.68
C VAL A 120 -19.61 -13.02 -27.36
N GLY A 121 -18.41 -12.45 -27.60
CA GLY A 121 -17.15 -13.08 -27.19
C GLY A 121 -17.11 -13.44 -25.70
N HIS A 122 -17.47 -12.50 -24.82
CA HIS A 122 -17.57 -12.75 -23.37
C HIS A 122 -18.67 -13.73 -23.00
N VAL A 123 -19.81 -13.66 -23.70
CA VAL A 123 -20.95 -14.56 -23.45
C VAL A 123 -20.57 -16.02 -23.71
N LEU A 124 -19.92 -16.28 -24.85
CA LEU A 124 -19.43 -17.62 -25.22
C LEU A 124 -18.33 -18.11 -24.28
N ALA A 125 -17.36 -17.24 -23.95
CA ALA A 125 -16.31 -17.60 -23.01
C ALA A 125 -16.88 -17.93 -21.61
N ASP A 126 -17.82 -17.14 -21.09
CA ASP A 126 -18.49 -17.41 -19.81
C ASP A 126 -19.19 -18.78 -19.83
N ARG A 127 -19.92 -19.10 -20.90
CA ARG A 127 -20.59 -20.39 -21.08
C ARG A 127 -19.60 -21.56 -21.01
N TRP A 128 -18.54 -21.49 -21.81
CA TRP A 128 -17.57 -22.58 -21.92
C TRP A 128 -16.74 -22.77 -20.66
N LEU A 129 -16.29 -21.68 -20.04
CA LEU A 129 -15.48 -21.72 -18.81
C LEU A 129 -16.30 -22.19 -17.60
N ARG A 130 -17.61 -21.91 -17.57
CA ARG A 130 -18.53 -22.48 -16.57
C ARG A 130 -18.91 -23.93 -16.85
N ARG A 131 -18.57 -24.46 -18.03
CA ARG A 131 -18.93 -25.81 -18.49
C ARG A 131 -20.44 -26.06 -18.49
N ILE A 132 -21.22 -25.06 -18.93
CA ILE A 132 -22.68 -25.14 -19.03
C ILE A 132 -23.12 -25.32 -20.49
N GLY A 133 -24.08 -26.22 -20.73
CA GLY A 133 -24.52 -26.57 -22.08
C GLY A 133 -23.53 -27.46 -22.84
N PRO A 134 -23.65 -27.55 -24.18
CA PRO A 134 -22.74 -28.34 -25.00
C PRO A 134 -21.30 -27.84 -24.90
N ALA A 135 -20.36 -28.78 -24.84
CA ALA A 135 -18.94 -28.45 -24.89
C ALA A 135 -18.57 -27.92 -26.28
N PRO A 136 -17.70 -26.90 -26.39
CA PRO A 136 -17.29 -26.38 -27.68
C PRO A 136 -16.37 -27.36 -28.41
N GLU A 137 -16.52 -27.42 -29.72
CA GLU A 137 -15.60 -28.14 -30.60
C GLU A 137 -14.27 -27.37 -30.71
N PRO A 138 -13.13 -28.06 -30.93
CA PRO A 138 -11.84 -27.39 -31.12
C PRO A 138 -11.85 -26.32 -32.22
N ALA A 139 -12.63 -26.53 -33.29
CA ALA A 139 -12.79 -25.56 -34.37
C ALA A 139 -13.49 -24.27 -33.91
N GLU A 140 -14.48 -24.37 -33.02
CA GLU A 140 -15.18 -23.19 -32.46
C GLU A 140 -14.26 -22.39 -31.55
N LEU A 141 -13.43 -23.06 -30.73
CA LEU A 141 -12.45 -22.42 -29.88
C LEU A 141 -11.37 -21.69 -30.70
N GLN A 142 -10.90 -22.31 -31.79
CA GLN A 142 -9.96 -21.67 -32.72
C GLN A 142 -10.56 -20.45 -33.40
N ALA A 143 -11.81 -20.54 -33.88
CA ALA A 143 -12.52 -19.42 -34.50
C ALA A 143 -12.75 -18.28 -33.49
N TRP A 144 -13.11 -18.60 -32.25
CA TRP A 144 -13.25 -17.62 -31.18
C TRP A 144 -11.92 -16.92 -30.90
N LEU A 145 -10.82 -17.67 -30.77
CA LEU A 145 -9.49 -17.09 -30.51
C LEU A 145 -9.01 -16.20 -31.66
N ALA A 146 -9.33 -16.55 -32.91
CA ALA A 146 -9.01 -15.71 -34.06
C ALA A 146 -9.76 -14.36 -34.02
N ALA A 147 -10.99 -14.33 -33.51
CA ALA A 147 -11.83 -13.13 -33.43
C ALA A 147 -11.64 -12.33 -32.13
N HIS A 148 -11.24 -12.98 -31.04
CA HIS A 148 -11.29 -12.46 -29.67
C HIS A 148 -9.98 -12.66 -28.91
N ALA A 149 -8.84 -12.73 -29.59
CA ALA A 149 -7.53 -12.86 -28.96
C ALA A 149 -7.24 -11.73 -27.93
N ASP A 150 -7.90 -10.57 -28.07
CA ASP A 150 -7.82 -9.38 -27.21
C ASP A 150 -8.83 -9.37 -26.04
N HIS A 151 -9.68 -10.40 -25.88
CA HIS A 151 -10.55 -10.59 -24.70
C HIS A 151 -9.84 -11.23 -23.49
N PRO A 152 -10.01 -10.71 -22.25
CA PRO A 152 -9.36 -11.23 -21.04
C PRO A 152 -9.47 -12.74 -20.81
N GLU A 153 -10.51 -13.38 -21.34
CA GLU A 153 -10.73 -14.83 -21.25
C GLU A 153 -9.87 -15.67 -22.24
N ALA A 154 -9.16 -15.03 -23.17
CA ALA A 154 -8.44 -15.72 -24.23
C ALA A 154 -7.40 -16.74 -23.73
N PRO A 155 -6.60 -16.49 -22.67
CA PRO A 155 -5.71 -17.51 -22.12
C PRO A 155 -6.45 -18.75 -21.60
N GLN A 156 -7.61 -18.57 -20.94
CA GLN A 156 -8.41 -19.68 -20.43
C GLN A 156 -9.11 -20.44 -21.56
N VAL A 157 -9.59 -19.74 -22.60
CA VAL A 157 -10.16 -20.37 -23.80
C VAL A 157 -9.08 -21.13 -24.57
N TYR A 158 -7.86 -20.61 -24.66
CA TYR A 158 -6.71 -21.32 -25.23
C TYR A 158 -6.36 -22.58 -24.43
N ALA A 159 -6.36 -22.51 -23.10
CA ALA A 159 -6.15 -23.68 -22.25
C ALA A 159 -7.23 -24.74 -22.47
N LEU A 160 -8.50 -24.33 -22.63
CA LEU A 160 -9.59 -25.23 -22.98
C LEU A 160 -9.40 -25.85 -24.38
N LEU A 161 -8.90 -25.09 -25.36
CA LEU A 161 -8.54 -25.62 -26.68
C LEU A 161 -7.45 -26.71 -26.56
N VAL A 162 -6.41 -26.46 -25.76
CA VAL A 162 -5.35 -27.45 -25.51
C VAL A 162 -5.91 -28.71 -24.85
N GLU A 163 -6.77 -28.56 -23.84
CA GLU A 163 -7.42 -29.68 -23.13
C GLU A 163 -8.25 -30.55 -24.07
N ARG A 164 -8.95 -29.94 -25.04
CA ARG A 164 -9.89 -30.63 -25.93
C ARG A 164 -9.29 -31.10 -27.25
N SER A 165 -8.10 -30.62 -27.62
CA SER A 165 -7.49 -31.00 -28.89
C SER A 165 -6.80 -32.38 -28.81
N PRO A 166 -6.83 -33.17 -29.89
CA PRO A 166 -6.06 -34.40 -29.95
C PRO A 166 -4.56 -34.16 -29.71
N ARG A 167 -3.87 -35.15 -29.10
CA ARG A 167 -2.42 -35.07 -28.92
C ARG A 167 -1.72 -34.91 -30.28
N GLY A 168 -0.85 -33.90 -30.38
CA GLY A 168 -0.11 -33.60 -31.61
C GLY A 168 -0.90 -32.78 -32.64
N ALA A 169 -2.12 -32.32 -32.31
CA ALA A 169 -2.82 -31.36 -33.15
C ALA A 169 -2.01 -30.06 -33.30
N SER A 170 -2.02 -29.48 -34.50
CA SER A 170 -1.44 -28.15 -34.74
C SER A 170 -2.35 -27.10 -34.09
N LEU A 171 -1.81 -26.37 -33.12
CA LEU A 171 -2.53 -25.33 -32.38
C LEU A 171 -2.03 -23.94 -32.80
N PRO A 172 -2.89 -22.91 -32.78
CA PRO A 172 -2.43 -21.54 -32.93
C PRO A 172 -1.46 -21.17 -31.80
N PRO A 173 -0.64 -20.11 -31.96
CA PRO A 173 0.17 -19.62 -30.85
C PRO A 173 -0.73 -19.16 -29.69
N PRO A 174 -0.26 -19.25 -28.43
CA PRO A 174 -1.00 -18.74 -27.29
C PRO A 174 -1.22 -17.23 -27.43
N PRO A 175 -2.39 -16.71 -27.01
CA PRO A 175 -2.66 -15.28 -27.07
C PRO A 175 -1.72 -14.51 -26.13
N PRO A 176 -1.38 -13.24 -26.46
CA PRO A 176 -0.54 -12.41 -25.60
C PRO A 176 -1.24 -12.10 -24.29
N ASP A 177 -0.54 -12.25 -23.16
CA ASP A 177 -1.07 -12.02 -21.81
C ASP A 177 -0.49 -10.74 -21.18
N ALA A 178 -0.41 -9.67 -21.97
CA ALA A 178 0.07 -8.38 -21.50
C ALA A 178 -1.05 -7.64 -20.76
N THR A 179 -1.10 -7.80 -19.45
CA THR A 179 -2.10 -7.14 -18.57
C THR A 179 -1.42 -6.40 -17.42
N LEU A 180 -2.09 -5.40 -16.85
CA LEU A 180 -1.67 -4.84 -15.57
C LEU A 180 -2.00 -5.84 -14.45
N SER A 181 -0.98 -6.54 -13.96
CA SER A 181 -1.11 -7.53 -12.90
C SER A 181 -1.69 -6.93 -11.62
N SER A 182 -2.75 -7.54 -11.09
CA SER A 182 -3.35 -7.19 -9.80
C SER A 182 -2.44 -7.45 -8.60
N ALA A 183 -1.44 -8.33 -8.76
CA ALA A 183 -0.50 -8.68 -7.68
C ALA A 183 0.56 -7.60 -7.41
N THR A 184 0.69 -6.60 -8.28
CA THR A 184 1.73 -5.56 -8.12
C THR A 184 1.17 -4.36 -7.36
N ASP A 185 1.60 -4.19 -6.11
CA ASP A 185 1.38 -2.93 -5.40
C ASP A 185 2.28 -1.84 -5.98
N ILE A 186 1.71 -0.68 -6.35
CA ILE A 186 2.44 0.44 -6.92
C ILE A 186 2.61 1.50 -5.85
N VAL A 187 3.84 1.62 -5.36
CA VAL A 187 4.24 2.59 -4.34
C VAL A 187 5.19 3.62 -4.97
N PRO A 188 4.68 4.79 -5.40
CA PRO A 188 5.49 5.87 -5.98
C PRO A 188 6.71 6.22 -5.14
N GLU A 189 6.58 6.20 -3.82
CA GLU A 189 7.64 6.59 -2.89
C GLU A 189 8.85 5.63 -2.88
N GLU A 190 8.69 4.43 -3.42
CA GLU A 190 9.75 3.41 -3.55
C GLU A 190 10.30 3.32 -4.97
N SER A 191 9.73 4.08 -5.91
CA SER A 191 10.13 4.05 -7.31
C SER A 191 11.49 4.73 -7.50
N VAL A 192 12.42 4.03 -8.18
CA VAL A 192 13.68 4.61 -8.64
C VAL A 192 13.56 4.95 -10.13
N PRO A 193 14.00 6.13 -10.59
CA PRO A 193 13.99 6.47 -12.01
C PRO A 193 14.71 5.40 -12.85
N ALA A 194 14.11 4.99 -13.97
CA ALA A 194 14.61 3.89 -14.80
C ALA A 194 16.07 4.09 -15.27
N ALA A 195 16.49 5.34 -15.52
CA ALA A 195 17.86 5.69 -15.90
C ALA A 195 18.91 5.41 -14.80
N ARG A 196 18.47 5.19 -13.55
CA ARG A 196 19.31 4.89 -12.39
C ARG A 196 19.16 3.43 -11.94
N ASN A 197 18.36 2.63 -12.65
CA ASN A 197 18.22 1.20 -12.32
C ASN A 197 19.50 0.44 -12.66
N VAL A 198 19.99 -0.28 -11.66
CA VAL A 198 21.10 -1.21 -11.82
C VAL A 198 20.55 -2.51 -12.41
N ALA A 199 21.19 -3.04 -13.46
CA ALA A 199 20.86 -4.37 -13.96
C ALA A 199 21.24 -5.43 -12.92
N ARG A 200 20.25 -6.17 -12.41
CA ARG A 200 20.42 -7.15 -11.33
C ARG A 200 20.32 -8.58 -11.84
N ASN A 201 20.95 -9.50 -11.11
CA ASN A 201 20.77 -10.93 -11.28
C ASN A 201 20.09 -11.49 -10.02
N PRO A 202 18.77 -11.80 -10.08
CA PRO A 202 18.02 -12.26 -8.91
C PRO A 202 18.56 -13.53 -8.23
N ALA A 203 19.20 -14.42 -9.00
CA ALA A 203 19.79 -15.64 -8.44
C ALA A 203 21.06 -15.32 -7.62
N LEU A 204 21.86 -14.36 -8.09
CA LEU A 204 23.01 -13.85 -7.34
C LEU A 204 22.57 -13.07 -6.10
N ASP A 205 21.58 -12.18 -6.23
CA ASP A 205 20.99 -11.42 -5.12
C ASP A 205 20.54 -12.34 -3.99
N ARG A 206 19.86 -13.44 -4.33
CA ARG A 206 19.42 -14.46 -3.36
C ARG A 206 20.61 -15.17 -2.73
N SER A 207 21.56 -15.63 -3.54
CA SER A 207 22.74 -16.36 -3.08
C SER A 207 23.65 -15.56 -2.15
N VAL A 208 23.75 -14.24 -2.35
CA VAL A 208 24.49 -13.32 -1.47
C VAL A 208 23.74 -13.14 -0.15
N ARG A 209 22.44 -12.84 -0.22
CA ARG A 209 21.60 -12.64 0.98
C ARG A 209 21.54 -13.89 1.86
N ASP A 210 21.37 -15.07 1.27
CA ASP A 210 21.30 -16.33 2.01
C ASP A 210 22.61 -16.61 2.77
N ARG A 211 23.76 -16.36 2.13
CA ARG A 211 25.08 -16.48 2.77
C ARG A 211 25.26 -15.47 3.90
N ALA A 212 24.91 -14.20 3.66
CA ALA A 212 25.02 -13.15 4.66
C ALA A 212 24.14 -13.45 5.88
N ALA A 213 22.89 -13.87 5.65
CA ALA A 213 21.95 -14.27 6.71
C ALA A 213 22.42 -15.51 7.49
N ALA A 214 23.17 -16.42 6.85
CA ALA A 214 23.82 -17.56 7.49
C ALA A 214 25.13 -17.21 8.23
N GLY A 215 25.55 -15.94 8.22
CA GLY A 215 26.81 -15.48 8.83
C GLY A 215 28.06 -15.68 7.96
N ASP A 216 27.93 -16.16 6.72
CA ASP A 216 29.03 -16.32 5.76
C ASP A 216 29.25 -15.05 4.91
N ALA A 217 29.54 -13.92 5.58
CA ALA A 217 29.82 -12.65 4.90
C ALA A 217 31.04 -12.75 3.97
N ASN A 218 32.07 -13.48 4.38
CA ASN A 218 33.27 -13.67 3.56
C ASN A 218 32.99 -14.46 2.27
N GLY A 219 32.18 -15.51 2.34
CA GLY A 219 31.74 -16.25 1.15
C GLY A 219 30.84 -15.40 0.25
N ALA A 220 29.96 -14.58 0.83
CA ALA A 220 29.17 -13.62 0.07
C ALA A 220 30.05 -12.61 -0.69
N LEU A 221 31.06 -12.02 -0.03
CA LEU A 221 32.01 -11.10 -0.66
C LEU A 221 32.86 -11.78 -1.75
N ARG A 222 33.32 -13.02 -1.53
CA ARG A 222 34.02 -13.80 -2.57
C ARG A 222 33.14 -14.02 -3.80
N LEU A 223 31.86 -14.31 -3.59
CA LEU A 223 30.89 -14.50 -4.68
C LEU A 223 30.70 -13.20 -5.49
N ILE A 224 30.57 -12.07 -4.81
CA ILE A 224 30.45 -10.75 -5.46
C ILE A 224 31.69 -10.48 -6.31
N ASN A 225 32.89 -10.60 -5.71
CA ASN A 225 34.16 -10.31 -6.39
C ASN A 225 34.49 -11.28 -7.53
N GLY A 226 34.01 -12.53 -7.45
CA GLY A 226 34.21 -13.56 -8.48
C GLY A 226 33.22 -13.49 -9.64
N THR A 227 32.17 -12.66 -9.55
CA THR A 227 31.14 -12.57 -10.59
C THR A 227 31.64 -11.75 -11.78
N ARG A 228 31.66 -12.37 -12.97
CA ARG A 228 32.03 -11.68 -14.23
C ARG A 228 30.98 -10.64 -14.61
N GLY A 229 31.43 -9.49 -15.11
CA GLY A 229 30.55 -8.40 -15.55
C GLY A 229 29.93 -7.58 -14.41
N MET A 230 30.43 -7.74 -13.18
CA MET A 230 29.99 -6.97 -12.01
C MET A 230 30.28 -5.48 -12.20
N THR A 231 29.25 -4.65 -12.13
CA THR A 231 29.41 -3.18 -12.15
C THR A 231 29.67 -2.66 -10.73
N PRO A 232 30.34 -1.51 -10.58
CA PRO A 232 30.56 -0.91 -9.25
C PRO A 232 29.27 -0.64 -8.47
N ALA A 233 28.21 -0.17 -9.16
CA ALA A 233 26.91 0.08 -8.55
C ALA A 233 26.23 -1.22 -8.07
N TYR A 234 26.30 -2.30 -8.86
CA TYR A 234 25.73 -3.58 -8.46
C TYR A 234 26.52 -4.24 -7.32
N ALA A 235 27.85 -4.14 -7.36
CA ALA A 235 28.70 -4.60 -6.27
C ALA A 235 28.39 -3.84 -4.97
N ALA A 236 28.26 -2.51 -5.03
CA ALA A 236 27.95 -1.69 -3.86
C ALA A 236 26.61 -2.06 -3.24
N LEU A 237 25.59 -2.35 -4.06
CA LEU A 237 24.28 -2.81 -3.61
C LEU A 237 24.38 -4.15 -2.88
N LEU A 238 25.04 -5.15 -3.47
CA LEU A 238 25.23 -6.46 -2.85
C LEU A 238 26.07 -6.40 -1.57
N GLN A 239 27.10 -5.54 -1.54
CA GLN A 239 27.92 -5.30 -0.35
C GLN A 239 27.11 -4.60 0.75
N ALA A 240 26.20 -3.69 0.40
CA ALA A 240 25.28 -3.07 1.35
C ALA A 240 24.32 -4.10 1.96
N ASP A 241 23.82 -5.07 1.18
CA ASP A 241 23.00 -6.17 1.69
C ASP A 241 23.78 -7.04 2.70
N VAL A 242 25.06 -7.35 2.41
CA VAL A 242 25.93 -8.09 3.33
C VAL A 242 26.17 -7.30 4.61
N ALA A 243 26.52 -6.02 4.49
CA ALA A 243 26.75 -5.14 5.65
C ALA A 243 25.49 -4.98 6.51
N LEU A 244 24.31 -4.88 5.89
CA LEU A 244 23.05 -4.76 6.60
C LEU A 244 22.73 -6.03 7.41
N ALA A 245 22.99 -7.21 6.85
CA ALA A 245 22.83 -8.47 7.57
C ALA A 245 23.76 -8.55 8.79
N LEU A 246 25.01 -8.08 8.65
CA LEU A 246 25.97 -8.00 9.76
C LEU A 246 25.53 -7.03 10.85
N PHE A 247 25.06 -5.84 10.47
CA PHE A 247 24.48 -4.86 11.40
C PHE A 247 23.28 -5.46 12.17
N GLN A 248 22.39 -6.16 11.48
CA GLN A 248 21.24 -6.83 12.10
C GLN A 248 21.63 -7.97 13.05
N ALA A 249 22.79 -8.58 12.82
CA ALA A 249 23.41 -9.56 13.73
C ALA A 249 24.22 -8.91 14.87
N GLY A 250 24.23 -7.58 14.97
CA GLY A 250 24.98 -6.82 15.99
C GLY A 250 26.49 -6.72 15.74
N GLN A 251 26.95 -7.02 14.51
CA GLN A 251 28.35 -6.93 14.09
C GLN A 251 28.64 -5.55 13.46
N ASP A 252 28.36 -4.48 14.22
CA ASP A 252 28.33 -3.09 13.74
C ASP A 252 29.65 -2.62 13.11
N GLU A 253 30.80 -3.00 13.68
CA GLU A 253 32.13 -2.59 13.18
C GLU A 253 32.44 -3.21 11.80
N GLU A 254 32.20 -4.51 11.66
CA GLU A 254 32.44 -5.22 10.40
C GLU A 254 31.44 -4.80 9.32
N ALA A 255 30.17 -4.59 9.70
CA ALA A 255 29.16 -4.00 8.85
C ALA A 255 29.61 -2.64 8.31
N PHE A 256 30.13 -1.77 9.19
CA PHE A 256 30.64 -0.45 8.81
C PHE A 256 31.82 -0.57 7.85
N ARG A 257 32.79 -1.46 8.13
CA ARG A 257 33.96 -1.68 7.27
C ARG A 257 33.56 -2.03 5.84
N ILE A 258 32.61 -2.95 5.67
CA ILE A 258 32.12 -3.39 4.36
C ILE A 258 31.32 -2.29 3.67
N ALA A 259 30.36 -1.66 4.37
CA ALA A 259 29.53 -0.62 3.78
C ALA A 259 30.36 0.63 3.40
N ALA A 260 31.31 1.05 4.23
CA ALA A 260 32.22 2.15 3.91
C ALA A 260 33.11 1.83 2.70
N GLN A 261 33.51 0.57 2.52
CA GLN A 261 34.23 0.13 1.33
C GLN A 261 33.34 0.18 0.07
N ALA A 262 32.08 -0.24 0.18
CA ALA A 262 31.09 -0.15 -0.90
C ALA A 262 30.90 1.32 -1.34
N VAL A 263 30.77 2.25 -0.39
CA VAL A 263 30.68 3.69 -0.67
C VAL A 263 31.94 4.21 -1.36
N ARG A 264 33.15 3.78 -0.96
CA ARG A 264 34.38 4.18 -1.68
C ARG A 264 34.39 3.71 -3.14
N GLY A 265 33.84 2.53 -3.42
CA GLY A 265 33.72 1.99 -4.78
C GLY A 265 32.59 2.61 -5.60
N SER A 266 31.53 3.12 -4.94
CA SER A 266 30.41 3.81 -5.56
C SER A 266 29.90 4.95 -4.65
N PRO A 267 30.56 6.13 -4.68
CA PRO A 267 30.29 7.22 -3.72
C PRO A 267 28.87 7.76 -3.75
N SER A 268 28.19 7.65 -4.89
CA SER A 268 26.84 8.15 -5.09
C SER A 268 25.75 7.11 -4.81
N HIS A 269 26.10 5.90 -4.34
CA HIS A 269 25.09 4.85 -4.15
C HIS A 269 24.36 5.00 -2.82
N ALA A 270 23.08 5.38 -2.88
CA ALA A 270 22.29 5.74 -1.70
C ALA A 270 22.22 4.64 -0.63
N GLN A 271 21.96 3.39 -1.04
CA GLN A 271 21.76 2.28 -0.10
C GLN A 271 23.04 1.94 0.67
N ALA A 272 24.19 1.90 -0.02
CA ALA A 272 25.47 1.64 0.63
C ALA A 272 25.82 2.74 1.64
N ALA A 273 25.59 4.01 1.28
CA ALA A 273 25.80 5.13 2.18
C ALA A 273 24.87 5.06 3.40
N PHE A 274 23.59 4.73 3.21
CA PHE A 274 22.65 4.61 4.30
C PHE A 274 23.03 3.50 5.29
N VAL A 275 23.40 2.32 4.78
CA VAL A 275 23.85 1.19 5.61
C VAL A 275 25.16 1.51 6.34
N ALA A 276 26.10 2.23 5.71
CA ALA A 276 27.31 2.70 6.38
C ALA A 276 26.97 3.65 7.54
N GLY A 277 26.02 4.56 7.35
CA GLY A 277 25.50 5.42 8.41
C GLY A 277 24.87 4.63 9.56
N LEU A 278 24.02 3.65 9.25
CA LEU A 278 23.38 2.78 10.26
C LEU A 278 24.40 1.98 11.06
N ALA A 279 25.40 1.39 10.40
CA ALA A 279 26.44 0.61 11.06
C ALA A 279 27.32 1.49 11.97
N ALA A 280 27.71 2.69 11.52
CA ALA A 280 28.43 3.65 12.35
C ALA A 280 27.59 4.16 13.53
N TRP A 281 26.29 4.40 13.31
CA TRP A 281 25.34 4.74 14.38
C TRP A 281 25.24 3.61 15.40
N GLY A 282 25.12 2.36 14.95
CA GLY A 282 25.16 1.18 15.79
C GLY A 282 26.44 1.15 16.63
N HIS A 283 27.59 1.37 16.01
CA HIS A 283 28.87 1.44 16.70
C HIS A 283 29.03 2.68 17.64
N ASN A 284 28.00 3.49 17.82
CA ASN A 284 27.97 4.73 18.62
C ASN A 284 28.94 5.82 18.15
N VAL A 285 29.32 5.81 16.88
CA VAL A 285 30.25 6.79 16.28
C VAL A 285 29.48 7.76 15.39
N PHE A 286 28.74 8.67 16.04
CA PHE A 286 27.73 9.50 15.38
C PHE A 286 28.31 10.57 14.43
N ASP A 287 29.50 11.06 14.73
CA ASP A 287 30.28 11.97 13.88
C ASP A 287 30.73 11.29 12.58
N VAL A 288 31.02 9.99 12.64
CA VAL A 288 31.28 9.16 11.45
C VAL A 288 30.00 8.82 10.71
N ALA A 289 28.90 8.52 11.41
CA ALA A 289 27.62 8.18 10.80
C ALA A 289 27.02 9.35 9.99
N LEU A 290 27.14 10.58 10.51
CA LEU A 290 26.57 11.79 9.93
C LEU A 290 26.86 11.96 8.43
N PRO A 291 28.11 12.02 7.95
CA PRO A 291 28.40 12.23 6.53
C PRO A 291 27.88 11.11 5.62
N TYR A 292 27.74 9.88 6.11
CA TYR A 292 27.16 8.78 5.33
C TYR A 292 25.66 8.92 5.14
N PHE A 293 24.93 9.31 6.20
CA PHE A 293 23.50 9.63 6.06
C PHE A 293 23.28 10.85 5.16
N GLU A 294 24.13 11.88 5.26
CA GLU A 294 24.08 13.03 4.35
C GLU A 294 24.28 12.63 2.88
N ALA A 295 25.26 11.77 2.62
CA ALA A 295 25.53 11.25 1.28
C ALA A 295 24.34 10.46 0.73
N ALA A 296 23.72 9.60 1.56
CA ALA A 296 22.53 8.85 1.17
C ALA A 296 21.33 9.75 0.86
N ALA A 297 21.11 10.81 1.64
CA ALA A 297 20.01 11.74 1.43
C ALA A 297 20.18 12.57 0.14
N ARG A 298 21.43 12.86 -0.24
CA ARG A 298 21.76 13.66 -1.44
C ARG A 298 21.97 12.82 -2.70
N ALA A 299 21.95 11.49 -2.59
CA ALA A 299 22.17 10.61 -3.72
C ALA A 299 21.06 10.72 -4.79
N ASP A 300 21.47 10.74 -6.05
CA ASP A 300 20.57 10.84 -7.21
C ASP A 300 19.72 9.56 -7.40
N ASP A 301 20.24 8.41 -6.95
CA ASP A 301 19.59 7.10 -7.08
C ASP A 301 18.71 6.75 -5.87
N ALA A 302 18.60 7.63 -4.87
CA ALA A 302 17.77 7.40 -3.69
C ALA A 302 16.26 7.50 -4.03
N PRO A 303 15.45 6.44 -3.82
CA PRO A 303 13.99 6.60 -3.83
C PRO A 303 13.54 7.49 -2.66
N ALA A 304 12.33 8.06 -2.74
CA ALA A 304 11.79 8.98 -1.72
C ALA A 304 11.81 8.38 -0.30
N VAL A 305 11.48 7.08 -0.16
CA VAL A 305 11.58 6.35 1.11
C VAL A 305 12.99 6.41 1.69
N LEU A 306 14.01 6.14 0.89
CA LEU A 306 15.39 6.14 1.37
C LEU A 306 15.91 7.56 1.61
N ARG A 307 15.54 8.51 0.74
CA ARG A 307 15.91 9.93 0.86
C ARG A 307 15.40 10.53 2.17
N SER A 308 14.12 10.29 2.48
CA SER A 308 13.51 10.75 3.73
C SER A 308 14.06 10.03 4.96
N ALA A 309 14.31 8.73 4.88
CA ALA A 309 15.00 7.99 5.94
C ALA A 309 16.38 8.57 6.22
N ALA A 310 17.22 8.72 5.19
CA ALA A 310 18.56 9.25 5.31
C ALA A 310 18.56 10.67 5.86
N ALA A 311 17.67 11.57 5.41
CA ALA A 311 17.54 12.91 5.95
C ALA A 311 17.12 12.90 7.43
N PHE A 312 16.17 12.05 7.81
CA PHE A 312 15.75 11.91 9.21
C PHE A 312 16.89 11.40 10.11
N TRP A 313 17.59 10.36 9.68
CA TRP A 313 18.75 9.81 10.38
C TRP A 313 19.92 10.82 10.44
N THR A 314 20.10 11.64 9.41
CA THR A 314 21.06 12.74 9.41
C THR A 314 20.74 13.76 10.51
N ALA A 315 19.48 14.17 10.64
CA ALA A 315 19.05 15.09 11.70
C ALA A 315 19.36 14.52 13.10
N ARG A 316 19.09 13.22 13.30
CA ARG A 316 19.39 12.53 14.56
C ARG A 316 20.90 12.42 14.81
N ALA A 317 21.68 12.07 13.78
CA ALA A 317 23.13 11.95 13.85
C ALA A 317 23.77 13.29 14.19
N ALA A 318 23.29 14.38 13.60
CA ALA A 318 23.79 15.72 13.87
C ALA A 318 23.63 16.11 15.35
N VAL A 319 22.48 15.83 15.97
CA VAL A 319 22.28 16.10 17.41
C VAL A 319 23.28 15.32 18.27
N ARG A 320 23.48 14.02 17.97
CA ARG A 320 24.43 13.17 18.70
C ARG A 320 25.89 13.51 18.43
N ALA A 321 26.20 14.02 17.24
CA ALA A 321 27.51 14.53 16.82
C ALA A 321 27.77 15.98 17.29
N ARG A 322 26.95 16.52 18.22
CA ARG A 322 27.08 17.88 18.78
C ARG A 322 26.94 19.00 17.72
N GLN A 323 26.14 18.75 16.69
CA GLN A 323 25.77 19.71 15.65
C GLN A 323 24.23 19.92 15.60
N PRO A 324 23.58 20.28 16.73
CA PRO A 324 22.12 20.38 16.80
C PRO A 324 21.53 21.43 15.85
N GLN A 325 22.32 22.42 15.41
CA GLN A 325 21.90 23.43 14.43
C GLN A 325 21.44 22.83 13.09
N LEU A 326 21.88 21.61 12.75
CA LEU A 326 21.50 20.94 11.51
C LEU A 326 20.18 20.16 11.62
N TYR A 327 19.63 20.00 12.82
CA TYR A 327 18.44 19.17 13.06
C TYR A 327 17.25 19.64 12.21
N VAL A 328 16.88 20.93 12.32
CA VAL A 328 15.69 21.46 11.65
C VAL A 328 15.82 21.38 10.12
N SER A 329 16.98 21.73 9.56
CA SER A 329 17.20 21.68 8.11
C SER A 329 17.04 20.25 7.57
N TRP A 330 17.57 19.25 8.26
CA TRP A 330 17.47 17.86 7.82
C TRP A 330 16.10 17.25 8.07
N MET A 331 15.42 17.63 9.15
CA MET A 331 14.01 17.27 9.36
C MET A 331 13.11 17.86 8.28
N LEU A 332 13.38 19.10 7.83
CA LEU A 332 12.67 19.71 6.70
C LEU A 332 12.94 18.98 5.39
N GLN A 333 14.17 18.48 5.17
CA GLN A 333 14.47 17.61 4.02
C GLN A 333 13.66 16.31 4.07
N ALA A 334 13.60 15.63 5.22
CA ALA A 334 12.76 14.44 5.37
C ALA A 334 11.26 14.77 5.14
N ALA A 335 10.79 15.89 5.66
CA ALA A 335 9.40 16.36 5.56
C ALA A 335 8.94 16.71 4.13
N GLN A 336 9.86 16.86 3.17
CA GLN A 336 9.54 17.03 1.75
C GLN A 336 8.96 15.77 1.11
N GLU A 337 9.05 14.62 1.77
CA GLU A 337 8.45 13.35 1.33
C GLU A 337 7.22 13.00 2.20
N PRO A 338 6.11 13.74 2.10
CA PRO A 338 4.99 13.71 3.06
C PRO A 338 4.16 12.42 3.05
N ARG A 339 4.51 11.42 2.24
CA ARG A 339 3.84 10.12 2.15
C ARG A 339 4.74 8.95 2.58
N THR A 340 5.98 9.23 3.00
CA THR A 340 6.88 8.21 3.55
C THR A 340 6.77 8.15 5.07
N PHE A 341 7.16 7.01 5.65
CA PHE A 341 7.21 6.83 7.10
C PHE A 341 8.01 7.94 7.81
N TYR A 342 9.26 8.14 7.40
CA TYR A 342 10.15 9.15 8.01
C TYR A 342 9.73 10.59 7.70
N GLY A 343 9.16 10.85 6.51
CA GLY A 343 8.66 12.18 6.18
C GLY A 343 7.45 12.56 7.02
N LEU A 344 6.53 11.63 7.27
CA LEU A 344 5.38 11.84 8.16
C LEU A 344 5.82 12.09 9.61
N VAL A 345 6.76 11.30 10.13
CA VAL A 345 7.36 11.52 11.46
C VAL A 345 8.02 12.89 11.53
N ALA A 346 8.79 13.27 10.50
CA ALA A 346 9.47 14.55 10.48
C ALA A 346 8.52 15.74 10.46
N ARG A 347 7.45 15.68 9.66
CA ARG A 347 6.40 16.69 9.66
C ARG A 347 5.73 16.82 11.02
N ARG A 348 5.37 15.69 11.64
CA ARG A 348 4.77 15.69 12.98
C ARG A 348 5.71 16.32 14.02
N ALA A 349 6.98 15.92 14.04
CA ALA A 349 7.98 16.44 14.98
C ALA A 349 8.23 17.95 14.81
N LEU A 350 8.12 18.48 13.59
CA LEU A 350 8.25 19.90 13.29
C LEU A 350 6.94 20.70 13.48
N GLY A 351 5.83 20.05 13.84
CA GLY A 351 4.52 20.70 13.91
C GLY A 351 3.95 21.13 12.55
N LEU A 352 4.46 20.54 11.46
CA LEU A 352 3.97 20.79 10.11
C LEU A 352 2.69 19.97 9.87
N LYS A 353 1.69 20.60 9.24
CA LYS A 353 0.51 19.89 8.75
C LYS A 353 0.90 18.97 7.59
N THR A 354 0.19 17.86 7.43
CA THR A 354 0.34 17.01 6.23
C THR A 354 -0.86 17.24 5.33
N ASP A 355 -0.63 17.86 4.18
CA ASP A 355 -1.67 18.18 3.21
C ASP A 355 -1.73 17.06 2.17
N PHE A 356 -2.66 16.13 2.40
CA PHE A 356 -2.99 15.08 1.45
C PHE A 356 -3.98 15.59 0.40
N ALA A 357 -3.81 15.16 -0.84
CA ALA A 357 -4.65 15.46 -1.98
C ALA A 357 -5.97 14.65 -1.90
N TRP A 358 -6.86 15.12 -1.03
CA TRP A 358 -8.17 14.52 -0.77
C TRP A 358 -9.27 14.97 -1.73
N GLU A 359 -8.96 15.95 -2.57
CA GLU A 359 -9.84 16.48 -3.61
C GLU A 359 -9.84 15.58 -4.84
N LYS A 360 -10.96 15.57 -5.58
CA LYS A 360 -11.03 14.84 -6.85
C LYS A 360 -10.24 15.59 -7.90
N ASP A 361 -9.42 14.87 -8.68
CA ASP A 361 -8.99 15.36 -9.99
C ASP A 361 -10.26 15.49 -10.85
N VAL A 362 -10.80 16.70 -10.99
CA VAL A 362 -12.03 16.96 -11.73
C VAL A 362 -11.72 16.91 -13.23
N ASN A 363 -12.33 15.97 -13.98
CA ASN A 363 -12.80 16.09 -15.38
C ASN A 363 -13.33 14.74 -15.94
N GLY A 364 -14.41 14.19 -15.38
CA GLY A 364 -14.88 12.82 -15.70
C GLY A 364 -15.58 12.61 -17.06
N GLU A 365 -16.27 13.61 -17.61
CA GLU A 365 -17.10 13.40 -18.82
C GLU A 365 -16.28 13.39 -20.12
N ALA A 366 -15.39 14.36 -20.30
CA ALA A 366 -14.57 14.48 -21.51
C ALA A 366 -13.52 13.35 -21.65
N GLU A 367 -13.11 12.73 -20.54
CA GLU A 367 -12.05 11.72 -20.53
C GLU A 367 -12.57 10.31 -20.86
N SER A 368 -13.82 9.99 -20.51
CA SER A 368 -14.43 8.67 -20.78
C SER A 368 -14.62 8.37 -22.29
N ALA A 369 -14.71 9.41 -23.12
CA ALA A 369 -14.81 9.27 -24.58
C ALA A 369 -13.58 8.60 -25.20
N ALA A 370 -12.37 8.97 -24.75
CA ALA A 370 -11.12 8.39 -25.24
C ALA A 370 -11.01 6.88 -24.93
N LEU A 371 -11.63 6.43 -23.84
CA LEU A 371 -11.70 5.01 -23.51
C LEU A 371 -12.62 4.25 -24.47
N ALA A 372 -13.77 4.85 -24.81
CA ALA A 372 -14.75 4.27 -25.73
C ALA A 372 -14.24 4.13 -27.18
N GLU A 373 -13.20 4.88 -27.57
CA GLU A 373 -12.54 4.74 -28.88
C GLU A 373 -11.71 3.46 -29.01
N THR A 374 -11.35 2.83 -27.89
CA THR A 374 -10.67 1.53 -27.89
C THR A 374 -11.68 0.38 -27.82
N ALA A 375 -11.43 -0.73 -28.52
CA ALA A 375 -12.33 -1.88 -28.49
C ALA A 375 -12.54 -2.42 -27.05
N GLY A 376 -11.47 -2.61 -26.29
CA GLY A 376 -11.54 -3.06 -24.90
C GLY A 376 -12.19 -2.05 -23.96
N GLY A 377 -11.95 -0.74 -24.18
CA GLY A 377 -12.57 0.29 -23.35
C GLY A 377 -14.07 0.44 -23.61
N TRP A 378 -14.49 0.30 -24.87
CA TRP A 378 -15.90 0.18 -25.23
C TRP A 378 -16.54 -1.04 -24.55
N ARG A 379 -15.90 -2.22 -24.61
CA ARG A 379 -16.40 -3.43 -23.94
C ARG A 379 -16.49 -3.24 -22.43
N ALA A 380 -15.50 -2.62 -21.80
CA ALA A 380 -15.52 -2.32 -20.37
C ALA A 380 -16.71 -1.43 -19.99
N LEU A 381 -16.99 -0.35 -20.74
CA LEU A 381 -18.14 0.53 -20.52
C LEU A 381 -19.47 -0.21 -20.71
N ALA A 382 -19.56 -1.04 -21.76
CA ALA A 382 -20.74 -1.87 -22.03
C ALA A 382 -20.99 -2.90 -20.90
N LEU A 383 -19.93 -3.55 -20.39
CA LEU A 383 -19.98 -4.47 -19.27
C LEU A 383 -20.40 -3.76 -17.96
N LEU A 384 -19.91 -2.54 -17.73
CA LEU A 384 -20.34 -1.71 -16.59
C LEU A 384 -21.82 -1.35 -16.67
N GLN A 385 -22.32 -0.95 -17.85
CA GLN A 385 -23.72 -0.65 -18.07
C GLN A 385 -24.64 -1.82 -17.69
N ILE A 386 -24.19 -3.07 -17.89
CA ILE A 386 -24.95 -4.28 -17.54
C ILE A 386 -24.61 -4.86 -16.16
N GLY A 387 -23.80 -4.17 -15.35
CA GLY A 387 -23.47 -4.58 -13.97
C GLY A 387 -22.36 -5.63 -13.85
N GLN A 388 -21.66 -5.96 -14.95
CA GLN A 388 -20.55 -6.93 -14.98
C GLN A 388 -19.21 -6.27 -14.61
N ARG A 389 -19.12 -5.71 -13.39
CA ARG A 389 -17.97 -4.91 -12.93
C ARG A 389 -16.63 -5.65 -13.00
N GLU A 390 -16.58 -6.91 -12.57
CA GLU A 390 -15.33 -7.69 -12.57
C GLU A 390 -14.82 -7.95 -13.99
N ARG A 391 -15.72 -8.27 -14.92
CA ARG A 391 -15.38 -8.44 -16.35
C ARG A 391 -14.92 -7.12 -16.97
N ALA A 392 -15.57 -6.01 -16.61
CA ALA A 392 -15.15 -4.70 -17.06
C ALA A 392 -13.75 -4.33 -16.55
N GLU A 393 -13.43 -4.63 -15.29
CA GLU A 393 -12.10 -4.40 -14.75
C GLU A 393 -11.03 -5.21 -15.51
N GLN A 394 -11.32 -6.47 -15.85
CA GLN A 394 -10.41 -7.32 -16.64
C GLN A 394 -10.14 -6.72 -18.03
N GLU A 395 -11.15 -6.18 -18.71
CA GLU A 395 -10.97 -5.44 -19.96
C GLU A 395 -10.04 -4.23 -19.78
N LEU A 396 -10.27 -3.41 -18.75
CA LEU A 396 -9.44 -2.23 -18.49
C LEU A 396 -7.99 -2.60 -18.13
N ARG A 397 -7.78 -3.67 -17.36
CA ARG A 397 -6.43 -4.18 -17.05
C ARG A 397 -5.70 -4.67 -18.30
N ARG A 398 -6.43 -5.20 -19.28
CA ARG A 398 -5.86 -5.66 -20.55
C ARG A 398 -5.52 -4.51 -21.52
N LEU A 399 -6.13 -3.33 -21.33
CA LEU A 399 -5.73 -2.12 -22.04
C LEU A 399 -4.37 -1.56 -21.60
N TRP A 400 -3.73 -2.14 -20.57
CA TRP A 400 -2.49 -1.62 -20.02
C TRP A 400 -1.39 -1.29 -21.05
N PRO A 401 -1.10 -2.13 -22.06
CA PRO A 401 -0.10 -1.79 -23.08
C PRO A 401 -0.44 -0.51 -23.87
N ALA A 402 -1.73 -0.23 -24.09
CA ALA A 402 -2.18 1.00 -24.76
C ALA A 402 -2.23 2.21 -23.81
N VAL A 403 -2.43 1.96 -22.52
CA VAL A 403 -2.39 2.98 -21.46
C VAL A 403 -0.96 3.47 -21.22
N GLN A 404 0.03 2.58 -21.34
CA GLN A 404 1.44 2.92 -21.19
C GLN A 404 1.86 4.00 -22.20
N GLY A 405 2.36 5.12 -21.70
CA GLY A 405 2.77 6.26 -22.55
C GLY A 405 1.62 7.09 -23.11
N ASN A 406 0.36 6.78 -22.77
CA ASN A 406 -0.82 7.58 -23.16
C ASN A 406 -1.49 8.19 -21.91
N PRO A 407 -1.13 9.44 -21.54
CA PRO A 407 -1.68 10.09 -20.35
C PRO A 407 -3.19 10.28 -20.38
N THR A 408 -3.78 10.48 -21.57
CA THR A 408 -5.23 10.64 -21.72
C THR A 408 -5.96 9.34 -21.41
N LEU A 409 -5.51 8.23 -21.98
CA LEU A 409 -6.10 6.92 -21.71
C LEU A 409 -5.86 6.44 -20.27
N ALA A 410 -4.73 6.82 -19.66
CA ALA A 410 -4.45 6.58 -18.25
C ALA A 410 -5.44 7.33 -17.33
N ARG A 411 -5.68 8.63 -17.58
CA ARG A 411 -6.66 9.42 -16.83
C ARG A 411 -8.09 8.89 -17.03
N ALA A 412 -8.45 8.57 -18.26
CA ALA A 412 -9.76 7.98 -18.58
C ALA A 412 -9.99 6.66 -17.85
N SER A 413 -9.01 5.74 -17.89
CA SER A 413 -9.06 4.47 -17.16
C SER A 413 -9.19 4.69 -15.66
N LEU A 414 -8.45 5.65 -15.08
CA LEU A 414 -8.52 5.97 -13.65
C LEU A 414 -9.88 6.55 -13.25
N ALA A 415 -10.43 7.46 -14.06
CA ALA A 415 -11.73 8.05 -13.83
C ALA A 415 -12.83 6.98 -13.84
N VAL A 416 -12.85 6.11 -14.85
CA VAL A 416 -13.79 4.99 -14.95
C VAL A 416 -13.63 4.02 -13.80
N ALA A 417 -12.40 3.62 -13.46
CA ALA A 417 -12.14 2.72 -12.33
C ALA A 417 -12.65 3.30 -11.00
N THR A 418 -12.40 4.58 -10.76
CA THR A 418 -12.85 5.29 -9.54
C THR A 418 -14.37 5.35 -9.48
N GLN A 419 -15.03 5.71 -10.59
CA GLN A 419 -16.49 5.84 -10.67
C GLN A 419 -17.21 4.49 -10.60
N ALA A 420 -16.59 3.43 -11.12
CA ALA A 420 -17.09 2.06 -11.05
C ALA A 420 -16.82 1.37 -9.71
N GLY A 421 -16.12 2.01 -8.77
CA GLY A 421 -15.75 1.41 -7.48
C GLY A 421 -14.71 0.29 -7.59
N MET A 422 -13.90 0.29 -8.65
CA MET A 422 -12.77 -0.63 -8.84
C MET A 422 -11.58 -0.18 -7.98
N THR A 423 -11.74 -0.35 -6.68
CA THR A 423 -10.89 0.21 -5.62
C THR A 423 -9.41 -0.11 -5.82
N GLU A 424 -9.09 -1.39 -6.05
CA GLU A 424 -7.72 -1.89 -6.23
C GLU A 424 -7.07 -1.29 -7.50
N PHE A 425 -7.77 -1.43 -8.63
CA PHE A 425 -7.31 -0.98 -9.94
C PHE A 425 -7.15 0.54 -10.00
N ALA A 426 -8.09 1.30 -9.43
CA ALA A 426 -8.00 2.75 -9.33
C ALA A 426 -6.76 3.19 -8.52
N ALA A 427 -6.47 2.51 -7.40
CA ALA A 427 -5.29 2.81 -6.59
C ALA A 427 -3.98 2.52 -7.35
N GLN A 428 -3.91 1.42 -8.11
CA GLN A 428 -2.77 1.07 -8.96
C GLN A 428 -2.55 2.13 -10.06
N LEU A 429 -3.60 2.49 -10.80
CA LEU A 429 -3.53 3.53 -11.84
C LEU A 429 -3.13 4.90 -11.26
N ALA A 430 -3.65 5.25 -10.09
CA ALA A 430 -3.28 6.50 -9.42
C ALA A 430 -1.80 6.52 -9.00
N GLY A 431 -1.27 5.39 -8.52
CA GLY A 431 0.15 5.22 -8.25
C GLY A 431 1.00 5.37 -9.50
N LEU A 432 0.65 4.68 -10.59
CA LEU A 432 1.35 4.74 -11.87
C LEU A 432 1.35 6.16 -12.46
N ALA A 433 0.20 6.84 -12.41
CA ALA A 433 0.07 8.22 -12.86
C ALA A 433 0.95 9.16 -12.02
N GLN A 434 0.94 9.02 -10.69
CA GLN A 434 1.80 9.81 -9.80
C GLN A 434 3.29 9.56 -10.05
N THR A 435 3.71 8.32 -10.29
CA THR A 435 5.10 8.02 -10.65
C THR A 435 5.50 8.68 -11.97
N ALA A 436 4.56 8.80 -12.92
CA ALA A 436 4.81 9.39 -14.23
C ALA A 436 4.88 10.93 -14.22
N ASP A 437 4.01 11.61 -13.46
CA ASP A 437 3.88 13.08 -13.51
C ASP A 437 4.19 13.81 -12.18
N GLY A 438 4.47 13.06 -11.12
CA GLY A 438 4.78 13.59 -9.78
C GLY A 438 3.57 14.17 -9.02
N ARG A 439 2.35 14.14 -9.59
CA ARG A 439 1.18 14.75 -8.95
C ARG A 439 0.54 13.78 -7.95
N PRO A 440 0.33 14.19 -6.69
CA PRO A 440 -0.25 13.33 -5.67
C PRO A 440 -1.72 13.05 -5.99
N ARG A 441 -2.12 11.78 -5.83
CA ARG A 441 -3.50 11.32 -6.07
C ARG A 441 -4.03 10.55 -4.87
N ASP A 442 -3.87 11.13 -3.68
CA ASP A 442 -4.09 10.43 -2.41
C ASP A 442 -5.53 9.91 -2.30
N LEU A 443 -6.53 10.66 -2.79
CA LEU A 443 -7.93 10.20 -2.80
C LEU A 443 -8.13 8.84 -3.47
N ALA A 444 -7.53 8.65 -4.66
CA ALA A 444 -7.65 7.41 -5.42
C ALA A 444 -6.68 6.33 -4.91
N ARG A 445 -5.51 6.73 -4.43
CA ARG A 445 -4.52 5.82 -3.84
C ARG A 445 -4.97 5.28 -2.49
N PHE A 446 -5.74 6.02 -1.67
CA PHE A 446 -6.16 5.59 -0.34
C PHE A 446 -7.68 5.57 -0.22
N PRO A 447 -8.34 4.63 -0.93
CA PRO A 447 -9.79 4.53 -0.93
C PRO A 447 -10.31 4.06 0.42
N VAL A 448 -11.56 4.43 0.73
CA VAL A 448 -12.27 4.06 1.97
C VAL A 448 -13.50 3.22 1.61
N PRO A 449 -13.33 1.94 1.19
CA PRO A 449 -14.47 1.04 1.01
C PRO A 449 -15.24 0.89 2.33
N ASN A 450 -16.52 0.55 2.27
CA ASN A 450 -17.35 0.38 3.47
C ASN A 450 -17.02 -0.94 4.19
N LEU A 451 -15.99 -0.91 5.05
CA LEU A 451 -15.57 -2.06 5.83
C LEU A 451 -16.50 -2.23 7.04
N LYS A 452 -17.14 -3.40 7.15
CA LYS A 452 -18.06 -3.75 8.23
C LYS A 452 -17.65 -5.07 8.87
N PRO A 453 -16.69 -5.09 9.81
CA PRO A 453 -16.36 -6.31 10.52
C PRO A 453 -17.60 -6.85 11.26
N LEU A 454 -17.77 -8.17 11.33
CA LEU A 454 -18.97 -8.82 11.90
C LEU A 454 -19.29 -8.35 13.34
N GLY A 455 -18.27 -8.11 14.16
CA GLY A 455 -18.39 -7.57 15.52
C GLY A 455 -18.16 -6.06 15.65
N GLY A 456 -18.09 -5.33 14.53
CA GLY A 456 -17.64 -3.95 14.49
C GLY A 456 -16.12 -3.79 14.64
N PHE A 457 -15.66 -2.53 14.66
CA PHE A 457 -14.25 -2.21 14.88
C PHE A 457 -13.90 -2.33 16.37
N ARG A 458 -12.89 -3.15 16.67
CA ARG A 458 -12.25 -3.29 18.00
C ARG A 458 -10.80 -2.85 17.98
N VAL A 459 -10.19 -2.83 16.80
CA VAL A 459 -8.91 -2.19 16.51
C VAL A 459 -9.21 -0.84 15.85
N ASP A 460 -8.32 0.14 16.03
CA ASP A 460 -8.39 1.43 15.34
C ASP A 460 -8.74 1.23 13.85
N PRO A 461 -9.87 1.80 13.36
CA PRO A 461 -10.26 1.70 11.96
C PRO A 461 -9.13 2.09 11.01
N ALA A 462 -8.37 3.14 11.30
CA ALA A 462 -7.27 3.58 10.44
C ALA A 462 -6.19 2.50 10.27
N LEU A 463 -5.88 1.76 11.34
CA LEU A 463 -4.98 0.62 11.29
C LEU A 463 -5.59 -0.55 10.50
N VAL A 464 -6.89 -0.84 10.67
CA VAL A 464 -7.56 -1.91 9.91
C VAL A 464 -7.58 -1.61 8.40
N TYR A 465 -7.86 -0.37 8.01
CA TYR A 465 -7.77 0.05 6.60
C TYR A 465 -6.34 -0.05 6.05
N ALA A 466 -5.34 0.37 6.83
CA ALA A 466 -3.94 0.26 6.44
C ALA A 466 -3.49 -1.19 6.24
N MET A 467 -3.90 -2.09 7.15
CA MET A 467 -3.66 -3.52 7.05
C MET A 467 -4.35 -4.11 5.83
N ALA A 468 -5.66 -3.88 5.66
CA ALA A 468 -6.40 -4.43 4.50
C ALA A 468 -5.87 -3.90 3.16
N ARG A 469 -5.39 -2.65 3.14
CA ARG A 469 -4.68 -2.09 2.00
C ARG A 469 -3.38 -2.83 1.71
N GLN A 470 -2.54 -3.01 2.73
CA GLN A 470 -1.22 -3.65 2.55
C GLN A 470 -1.32 -5.15 2.26
N GLU A 471 -2.31 -5.83 2.82
CA GLU A 471 -2.48 -7.28 2.71
C GLU A 471 -3.10 -7.70 1.38
N SER A 472 -4.17 -7.04 0.94
CA SER A 472 -4.87 -7.44 -0.29
C SER A 472 -5.31 -6.28 -1.18
N ASN A 473 -4.94 -5.05 -0.84
CA ASN A 473 -5.45 -3.84 -1.48
C ASN A 473 -6.99 -3.84 -1.59
N PHE A 474 -7.64 -4.32 -0.52
CA PHE A 474 -9.08 -4.49 -0.37
C PHE A 474 -9.75 -5.55 -1.26
N ASP A 475 -8.98 -6.47 -1.86
CA ASP A 475 -9.54 -7.63 -2.53
C ASP A 475 -9.94 -8.71 -1.50
N ALA A 476 -11.23 -9.05 -1.44
CA ALA A 476 -11.75 -10.11 -0.60
C ALA A 476 -11.56 -11.51 -1.21
N GLY A 477 -11.38 -11.60 -2.53
CA GLY A 477 -11.07 -12.83 -3.26
C GLY A 477 -9.60 -13.23 -3.18
N ALA A 478 -8.72 -12.34 -2.71
CA ALA A 478 -7.28 -12.53 -2.72
C ALA A 478 -6.83 -13.83 -2.02
N VAL A 479 -5.96 -14.58 -2.70
CA VAL A 479 -5.26 -15.76 -2.17
C VAL A 479 -3.77 -15.62 -2.43
N SER A 480 -2.96 -15.59 -1.38
CA SER A 480 -1.50 -15.54 -1.54
C SER A 480 -0.93 -16.89 -2.04
N PRO A 481 0.28 -16.91 -2.62
CA PRO A 481 0.94 -18.15 -3.04
C PRO A 481 1.14 -19.18 -1.92
N VAL A 482 1.22 -18.71 -0.66
CA VAL A 482 1.35 -19.57 0.52
C VAL A 482 0.00 -19.91 1.17
N GLY A 483 -1.12 -19.43 0.62
CA GLY A 483 -2.48 -19.81 0.99
C GLY A 483 -3.18 -18.89 1.99
N ALA A 484 -2.67 -17.68 2.22
CA ALA A 484 -3.36 -16.65 3.00
C ALA A 484 -4.57 -16.12 2.22
N ARG A 485 -5.66 -15.72 2.91
CA ARG A 485 -6.94 -15.42 2.24
C ARG A 485 -7.62 -14.15 2.74
N GLY A 486 -8.32 -13.49 1.81
CA GLY A 486 -9.25 -12.40 2.07
C GLY A 486 -8.58 -11.06 2.40
N LEU A 487 -9.40 -10.12 2.88
CA LEU A 487 -9.00 -8.72 3.09
C LEU A 487 -7.76 -8.53 3.99
N MET A 488 -7.62 -9.38 5.01
CA MET A 488 -6.53 -9.30 5.98
C MET A 488 -5.50 -10.43 5.81
N GLN A 489 -5.56 -11.19 4.71
CA GLN A 489 -4.66 -12.29 4.38
C GLN A 489 -4.34 -13.20 5.58
N VAL A 490 -5.38 -13.75 6.20
CA VAL A 490 -5.20 -14.69 7.32
C VAL A 490 -5.02 -16.11 6.80
N MET A 491 -4.04 -16.83 7.34
CA MET A 491 -3.82 -18.25 7.03
C MET A 491 -4.96 -19.11 7.59
N PRO A 492 -5.44 -20.15 6.87
CA PRO A 492 -6.44 -21.09 7.38
C PRO A 492 -6.06 -21.74 8.72
N ALA A 493 -4.78 -22.07 8.91
CA ALA A 493 -4.28 -22.61 10.17
C ALA A 493 -4.38 -21.60 11.33
N THR A 494 -4.03 -20.33 11.07
CA THR A 494 -4.20 -19.24 12.04
C THR A 494 -5.67 -18.99 12.34
N ALA A 495 -6.54 -19.04 11.31
CA ALA A 495 -7.98 -18.90 11.48
C ALA A 495 -8.57 -19.96 12.42
N SER A 496 -8.21 -21.22 12.18
CA SER A 496 -8.58 -22.36 13.03
C SER A 496 -8.10 -22.17 14.46
N PHE A 497 -6.82 -21.79 14.65
CA PHE A 497 -6.25 -21.54 15.97
C PHE A 497 -6.95 -20.41 16.74
N ILE A 498 -7.15 -19.25 16.11
CA ILE A 498 -7.72 -18.06 16.76
C ILE A 498 -9.21 -18.23 17.09
N THR A 499 -9.93 -19.05 16.34
CA THR A 499 -11.36 -19.29 16.55
C THR A 499 -11.68 -20.54 17.36
N GLY A 500 -10.74 -21.50 17.42
CA GLY A 500 -10.99 -22.86 17.92
C GLY A 500 -11.83 -23.72 16.96
N ASP A 501 -12.13 -23.23 15.75
CA ASP A 501 -12.94 -23.93 14.74
C ASP A 501 -12.04 -24.67 13.75
N SER A 502 -11.84 -25.97 13.98
CA SER A 502 -11.01 -26.82 13.12
C SER A 502 -11.49 -26.91 11.68
N SER A 503 -12.78 -26.62 11.41
CA SER A 503 -13.33 -26.65 10.05
C SER A 503 -12.67 -25.60 9.15
N LEU A 504 -12.22 -24.48 9.71
CA LEU A 504 -11.53 -23.41 8.97
C LEU A 504 -10.16 -23.83 8.41
N GLY A 505 -9.56 -24.89 8.97
CA GLY A 505 -8.33 -25.48 8.43
C GLY A 505 -8.54 -26.32 7.18
N THR A 506 -9.78 -26.65 6.84
CA THR A 506 -10.12 -27.42 5.63
C THR A 506 -10.26 -26.52 4.41
N ALA A 507 -10.10 -27.08 3.21
CA ALA A 507 -10.28 -26.32 1.96
C ALA A 507 -11.68 -25.71 1.81
N ALA A 508 -12.72 -26.39 2.30
CA ALA A 508 -14.10 -25.91 2.29
C ALA A 508 -14.31 -24.77 3.31
N GLY A 509 -13.83 -24.95 4.54
CA GLY A 509 -13.97 -23.92 5.58
C GLY A 509 -13.14 -22.66 5.29
N ALA A 510 -11.98 -22.81 4.64
CA ALA A 510 -11.14 -21.69 4.23
C ALA A 510 -11.85 -20.71 3.28
N GLN A 511 -12.91 -21.14 2.58
CA GLN A 511 -13.73 -20.25 1.75
C GLN A 511 -14.41 -19.14 2.55
N ARG A 512 -14.71 -19.38 3.83
CA ARG A 512 -15.32 -18.38 4.72
C ARG A 512 -14.42 -17.17 4.94
N LEU A 513 -13.10 -17.30 4.75
CA LEU A 513 -12.13 -16.20 4.86
C LEU A 513 -12.30 -15.15 3.75
N HIS A 514 -12.99 -15.50 2.67
CA HIS A 514 -13.33 -14.56 1.60
C HIS A 514 -14.57 -13.70 1.93
N ASP A 515 -15.34 -14.03 2.98
CA ASP A 515 -16.38 -13.13 3.46
C ASP A 515 -15.74 -11.89 4.10
N PRO A 516 -15.97 -10.67 3.57
CA PRO A 516 -15.31 -9.45 4.07
C PRO A 516 -15.53 -9.22 5.56
N SER A 517 -16.76 -9.41 6.05
CA SER A 517 -17.13 -9.09 7.43
C SER A 517 -16.46 -10.05 8.42
N PHE A 518 -16.45 -11.35 8.09
CA PHE A 518 -15.78 -12.39 8.86
C PHE A 518 -14.25 -12.29 8.79
N GLY A 519 -13.69 -12.06 7.61
CA GLY A 519 -12.24 -11.90 7.41
C GLY A 519 -11.67 -10.73 8.21
N LEU A 520 -12.36 -9.58 8.21
CA LEU A 520 -12.00 -8.41 9.04
C LEU A 520 -12.11 -8.71 10.53
N GLU A 521 -13.18 -9.37 10.96
CA GLU A 521 -13.37 -9.77 12.35
C GLU A 521 -12.23 -10.70 12.82
N LEU A 522 -11.85 -11.67 11.99
CA LEU A 522 -10.77 -12.61 12.28
C LEU A 522 -9.40 -11.92 12.34
N GLY A 523 -9.07 -11.06 11.36
CA GLY A 523 -7.81 -10.33 11.36
C GLY A 523 -7.66 -9.41 12.57
N GLN A 524 -8.74 -8.77 13.02
CA GLN A 524 -8.75 -8.02 14.28
C GLN A 524 -8.50 -8.91 15.51
N ARG A 525 -9.13 -10.10 15.59
CA ARG A 525 -8.85 -11.06 16.67
C ARG A 525 -7.40 -11.49 16.67
N TYR A 526 -6.82 -11.71 15.50
CA TYR A 526 -5.42 -12.09 15.39
C TYR A 526 -4.48 -10.96 15.84
N LEU A 527 -4.74 -9.71 15.45
CA LEU A 527 -3.98 -8.55 15.95
C LEU A 527 -4.05 -8.42 17.48
N LEU A 528 -5.25 -8.58 18.07
CA LEU A 528 -5.43 -8.55 19.53
C LEU A 528 -4.69 -9.69 20.22
N HIS A 529 -4.73 -10.90 19.64
CA HIS A 529 -3.95 -12.04 20.13
C HIS A 529 -2.45 -11.73 20.12
N LEU A 530 -1.92 -11.20 19.01
CA LEU A 530 -0.51 -10.82 18.90
C LEU A 530 -0.15 -9.69 19.88
N ALA A 531 -1.03 -8.72 20.10
CA ALA A 531 -0.81 -7.66 21.09
C ALA A 531 -0.70 -8.19 22.52
N SER A 532 -1.40 -9.28 22.85
CA SER A 532 -1.29 -9.96 24.14
C SER A 532 -0.10 -10.92 24.26
N HIS A 533 0.60 -11.19 23.15
CA HIS A 533 1.69 -12.17 23.12
C HIS A 533 2.97 -11.61 23.77
N ASP A 534 3.63 -12.39 24.62
CA ASP A 534 4.88 -12.01 25.31
C ASP A 534 6.00 -11.48 24.39
N ALA A 535 6.07 -11.96 23.15
CA ALA A 535 7.07 -11.51 22.18
C ALA A 535 6.88 -10.03 21.80
N THR A 536 5.63 -9.57 21.75
CA THR A 536 5.30 -8.21 21.32
C THR A 536 5.21 -7.24 22.49
N GLN A 537 4.93 -7.75 23.69
CA GLN A 537 4.75 -6.95 24.90
C GLN A 537 3.73 -5.81 24.71
N GLY A 538 2.76 -5.96 23.80
CA GLY A 538 1.79 -4.92 23.43
C GLY A 538 2.37 -3.73 22.67
N GLY A 539 3.60 -3.80 22.15
CA GLY A 539 4.21 -2.77 21.32
C GLY A 539 3.74 -2.87 19.87
N LEU A 540 3.21 -1.78 19.30
CA LEU A 540 2.61 -1.79 17.96
C LEU A 540 3.59 -2.25 16.87
N ILE A 541 4.83 -1.74 16.88
CA ILE A 541 5.85 -2.12 15.88
C ILE A 541 6.10 -3.64 15.91
N ARG A 542 6.17 -4.23 17.12
CA ARG A 542 6.39 -5.67 17.30
C ARG A 542 5.16 -6.47 16.87
N VAL A 543 3.95 -5.99 17.16
CA VAL A 543 2.70 -6.62 16.70
C VAL A 543 2.66 -6.70 15.17
N LEU A 544 2.98 -5.60 14.47
CA LEU A 544 3.01 -5.57 13.01
C LEU A 544 4.08 -6.51 12.45
N ALA A 545 5.27 -6.54 13.05
CA ALA A 545 6.32 -7.48 12.67
C ALA A 545 5.87 -8.95 12.87
N ALA A 546 5.21 -9.24 13.98
CA ALA A 546 4.68 -10.57 14.28
C ALA A 546 3.50 -10.97 13.39
N TYR A 547 2.69 -10.02 12.93
CA TYR A 547 1.60 -10.29 12.00
C TYR A 547 2.13 -10.81 10.67
N ASN A 548 3.11 -10.10 10.10
CA ASN A 548 3.70 -10.42 8.81
C ASN A 548 4.65 -11.64 8.86
N ALA A 549 5.54 -11.71 9.87
CA ALA A 549 6.56 -12.76 9.94
C ALA A 549 6.18 -13.95 10.84
N GLY A 550 5.13 -13.83 11.65
CA GLY A 550 4.80 -14.74 12.73
C GLY A 550 5.54 -14.41 14.04
N PRO A 551 4.91 -14.64 15.22
CA PRO A 551 5.50 -14.33 16.52
C PRO A 551 6.75 -15.18 16.83
N GLY A 552 6.83 -16.41 16.33
CA GLY A 552 8.01 -17.27 16.52
C GLY A 552 9.27 -16.71 15.84
N ARG A 553 9.13 -16.09 14.66
CA ARG A 553 10.26 -15.38 14.02
C ARG A 553 10.67 -14.17 14.86
N LEU A 554 9.72 -13.35 15.29
CA LEU A 554 10.01 -12.22 16.17
C LEU A 554 10.81 -12.65 17.40
N GLN A 555 10.39 -13.72 18.08
CA GLN A 555 11.11 -14.29 19.23
C GLN A 555 12.53 -14.75 18.91
N SER A 556 12.78 -15.26 17.70
CA SER A 556 14.09 -15.80 17.35
C SER A 556 15.13 -14.73 17.06
N TRP A 557 14.75 -13.63 16.41
CA TRP A 557 15.72 -12.58 16.04
C TRP A 557 15.79 -11.41 17.03
N GLN A 558 14.69 -11.07 17.71
CA GLN A 558 14.64 -9.92 18.63
C GLN A 558 15.74 -9.93 19.72
N PRO A 559 16.10 -11.07 20.34
CA PRO A 559 17.14 -11.09 21.37
C PRO A 559 18.53 -10.68 20.86
N ASN A 560 18.80 -10.88 19.57
CA ASN A 560 20.09 -10.56 18.95
C ASN A 560 20.15 -9.13 18.39
N THR A 561 19.03 -8.39 18.43
CA THR A 561 18.92 -7.05 17.88
C THR A 561 19.41 -6.00 18.86
N GLN A 562 20.45 -5.24 18.50
CA GLN A 562 20.95 -4.12 19.28
C GLN A 562 20.25 -2.81 18.92
N TYR A 563 19.01 -2.62 19.40
CA TYR A 563 18.22 -1.43 19.09
C TYR A 563 18.26 -0.32 20.14
N ARG A 564 18.93 -0.53 21.28
CA ARG A 564 19.25 0.54 22.28
C ARG A 564 18.03 1.35 22.73
N ASP A 565 16.90 0.68 22.93
CA ASP A 565 15.61 1.31 23.26
C ASP A 565 15.18 2.45 22.31
N ASP A 566 15.62 2.39 21.06
CA ASP A 566 15.27 3.32 19.99
C ASP A 566 14.28 2.66 19.02
N PRO A 567 13.05 3.20 18.87
CA PRO A 567 12.05 2.61 17.98
C PRO A 567 12.46 2.65 16.50
N PHE A 568 13.21 3.66 16.07
CA PHE A 568 13.68 3.75 14.69
C PHE A 568 14.79 2.75 14.41
N LEU A 569 15.73 2.62 15.33
CA LEU A 569 16.79 1.62 15.21
C LEU A 569 16.22 0.20 15.25
N PHE A 570 15.19 -0.03 16.08
CA PHE A 570 14.48 -1.31 16.11
C PHE A 570 13.87 -1.66 14.74
N ILE A 571 13.20 -0.70 14.10
CA ILE A 571 12.62 -0.89 12.76
C ILE A 571 13.72 -1.22 11.74
N GLU A 572 14.82 -0.45 11.71
CA GLU A 572 15.90 -0.66 10.75
C GLU A 572 16.62 -2.00 10.95
N ALA A 573 16.68 -2.48 12.19
CA ALA A 573 17.34 -3.72 12.56
C ALA A 573 16.46 -4.98 12.38
N ILE A 574 15.21 -4.86 11.91
CA ILE A 574 14.38 -6.02 11.53
C ILE A 574 15.10 -6.79 10.40
N PRO A 575 15.46 -8.07 10.58
CA PRO A 575 16.31 -8.82 9.64
C PRO A 575 15.57 -9.29 8.39
N ILE A 576 14.25 -9.31 8.41
CA ILE A 576 13.41 -9.71 7.29
C ILE A 576 13.06 -8.45 6.48
N PRO A 577 13.62 -8.25 5.27
CA PRO A 577 13.44 -6.99 4.53
C PRO A 577 11.97 -6.68 4.23
N GLU A 578 11.19 -7.71 3.88
CA GLU A 578 9.75 -7.61 3.64
C GLU A 578 9.01 -7.13 4.90
N THR A 579 9.30 -7.71 6.06
CA THR A 579 8.69 -7.31 7.34
C THR A 579 9.08 -5.89 7.74
N ARG A 580 10.32 -5.46 7.51
CA ARG A 580 10.75 -4.09 7.78
C ARG A 580 9.95 -3.09 6.95
N LEU A 581 9.85 -3.31 5.64
CA LEU A 581 9.07 -2.46 4.75
C LEU A 581 7.58 -2.51 5.12
N TYR A 582 7.05 -3.69 5.41
CA TYR A 582 5.67 -3.88 5.85
C TYR A 582 5.33 -3.01 7.07
N VAL A 583 6.18 -3.03 8.11
CA VAL A 583 5.98 -2.22 9.32
C VAL A 583 5.96 -0.72 8.99
N GLN A 584 6.92 -0.24 8.18
CA GLN A 584 6.98 1.16 7.78
C GLN A 584 5.75 1.58 6.96
N ARG A 585 5.34 0.74 5.99
CA ARG A 585 4.17 0.97 5.13
C ARG A 585 2.88 0.99 5.93
N VAL A 586 2.62 -0.02 6.76
CA VAL A 586 1.38 -0.09 7.56
C VAL A 586 1.28 1.11 8.50
N LEU A 587 2.37 1.52 9.15
CA LEU A 587 2.36 2.72 9.98
C LEU A 587 2.07 3.98 9.15
N ALA A 588 2.77 4.19 8.05
CA ALA A 588 2.51 5.33 7.16
C ALA A 588 1.06 5.35 6.65
N TYR A 589 0.57 4.22 6.14
CA TYR A 589 -0.80 4.06 5.66
C TYR A 589 -1.82 4.30 6.78
N SER A 590 -1.55 3.85 8.01
CA SER A 590 -2.44 4.08 9.14
C SER A 590 -2.59 5.57 9.45
N TRP A 591 -1.53 6.37 9.31
CA TRP A 591 -1.60 7.82 9.53
C TRP A 591 -2.29 8.56 8.40
N ILE A 592 -2.10 8.08 7.17
CA ILE A 592 -2.80 8.57 5.99
C ILE A 592 -4.31 8.31 6.14
N TYR A 593 -4.70 7.09 6.54
CA TYR A 593 -6.09 6.74 6.82
C TYR A 593 -6.65 7.49 8.04
N ALA A 594 -5.86 7.69 9.09
CA ALA A 594 -6.28 8.48 10.24
C ALA A 594 -6.65 9.91 9.81
N SER A 595 -5.81 10.55 8.98
CA SER A 595 -6.13 11.85 8.38
C SER A 595 -7.40 11.79 7.52
N ARG A 596 -7.54 10.77 6.67
CA ARG A 596 -8.70 10.60 5.78
C ARG A 596 -10.01 10.41 6.53
N LEU A 597 -9.97 9.73 7.68
CA LEU A 597 -11.12 9.39 8.51
C LEU A 597 -11.38 10.41 9.63
N GLY A 598 -10.53 11.42 9.78
CA GLY A 598 -10.61 12.38 10.89
C GLY A 598 -10.33 11.78 12.26
N LEU A 599 -9.48 10.74 12.32
CA LEU A 599 -9.06 10.04 13.53
C LEU A 599 -7.70 10.56 14.03
N PRO A 600 -7.41 10.46 15.35
CA PRO A 600 -6.08 10.75 15.87
C PRO A 600 -5.04 9.74 15.36
N ALA A 601 -3.77 10.16 15.32
CA ALA A 601 -2.65 9.33 14.90
C ALA A 601 -1.66 9.12 16.07
N GLU A 602 -2.11 8.44 17.13
CA GLU A 602 -1.36 8.32 18.40
C GLU A 602 0.02 7.66 18.21
N SER A 603 0.13 6.69 17.30
CA SER A 603 1.40 6.04 17.00
C SER A 603 2.40 6.95 16.30
N LEU A 604 1.92 7.91 15.51
CA LEU A 604 2.74 8.96 14.90
C LEU A 604 3.21 9.95 15.97
N ASP A 605 2.34 10.33 16.90
CA ASP A 605 2.68 11.20 18.03
C ASP A 605 3.76 10.58 18.92
N ALA A 606 3.61 9.29 19.26
CA ALA A 606 4.60 8.56 20.04
C ALA A 606 5.96 8.53 19.34
N LEU A 607 6.00 8.21 18.03
CA LEU A 607 7.25 8.17 17.27
C LEU A 607 7.88 9.56 17.09
N ALA A 608 7.08 10.60 16.86
CA ALA A 608 7.59 11.98 16.79
C ALA A 608 8.23 12.42 18.12
N ALA A 609 7.73 11.91 19.25
CA ALA A 609 8.33 12.09 20.57
C ALA A 609 9.49 11.12 20.88
N GLY A 610 9.86 10.24 19.94
CA GLY A 610 10.92 9.25 20.11
C GLY A 610 10.56 8.03 20.98
N ALA A 611 9.27 7.80 21.24
CA ALA A 611 8.77 6.70 22.05
C ALA A 611 8.27 5.51 21.21
N PHE A 612 8.31 4.31 21.79
CA PHE A 612 7.67 3.14 21.19
C PHE A 612 6.14 3.29 21.22
N PRO A 613 5.44 3.20 20.07
CA PRO A 613 3.99 3.21 20.05
C PRO A 613 3.44 1.91 20.64
N ARG A 614 2.39 2.02 21.44
CA ARG A 614 1.65 0.88 22.00
C ARG A 614 0.51 0.48 21.06
N PHE A 615 0.16 -0.81 21.06
CA PHE A 615 -1.05 -1.26 20.39
C PHE A 615 -2.27 -0.74 21.17
N PRO A 616 -3.22 -0.03 20.53
CA PRO A 616 -4.41 0.49 21.21
C PRO A 616 -5.18 -0.62 21.92
N GLY A 617 -5.54 -0.41 23.19
CA GLY A 617 -6.24 -1.40 24.01
C GLY A 617 -5.34 -2.42 24.72
N ALA A 618 -4.01 -2.40 24.53
CA ALA A 618 -3.07 -3.23 25.29
C ALA A 618 -2.87 -2.79 26.76
N GLY A 619 -3.59 -1.74 27.20
CA GLY A 619 -3.49 -1.16 28.54
C GLY A 619 -4.64 -1.57 29.47
N ALA A 620 -4.58 -2.79 30.01
CA ALA A 620 -5.01 -3.16 31.38
C ALA A 620 -4.89 -4.69 31.55
N ALA A 621 -3.66 -5.22 31.64
CA ALA A 621 -3.48 -6.47 32.37
C ALA A 621 -3.71 -6.15 33.86
N PRO A 622 -4.59 -6.86 34.59
CA PRO A 622 -4.74 -6.63 36.01
C PRO A 622 -3.42 -6.94 36.70
N ALA A 623 -2.93 -6.01 37.51
CA ALA A 623 -1.86 -6.27 38.45
C ALA A 623 -2.32 -7.38 39.41
N GLY A 624 -1.96 -8.62 39.12
CA GLY A 624 -2.27 -9.76 39.98
C GLY A 624 -2.41 -11.09 39.26
N SER A 625 -1.30 -11.75 38.98
CA SER A 625 -1.18 -13.19 39.26
C SER A 625 0.28 -13.56 39.34
N ALA A 626 0.74 -13.78 40.56
CA ALA A 626 2.05 -14.30 40.89
C ALA A 626 2.26 -15.70 40.30
N ALA A 627 3.50 -15.95 39.89
CA ALA A 627 4.23 -17.22 39.92
C ALA A 627 3.47 -18.51 39.58
N VAL A 628 3.77 -19.07 38.39
CA VAL A 628 3.78 -20.52 38.21
C VAL A 628 5.19 -20.96 37.83
N ARG A 629 5.73 -21.82 38.69
CA ARG A 629 7.09 -22.36 38.68
C ARG A 629 7.41 -23.08 37.37
N LYS A 630 8.67 -22.93 36.94
CA LYS A 630 9.37 -23.86 36.04
C LYS A 630 9.23 -25.29 36.55
N VAL A 631 8.69 -26.18 35.71
CA VAL A 631 8.95 -27.62 35.83
C VAL A 631 10.01 -27.95 34.78
N SER A 632 11.21 -28.19 35.27
CA SER A 632 12.29 -28.80 34.51
C SER A 632 11.93 -30.24 34.17
N ALA A 633 12.05 -30.63 32.90
CA ALA A 633 12.12 -32.03 32.50
C ALA A 633 13.56 -32.33 32.07
N ARG A 634 14.04 -33.47 32.57
CA ARG A 634 15.39 -34.03 32.42
C ARG A 634 15.73 -34.40 30.99
#